data_AF-A0A661NTE4-F1
#
_entry.id   AF-A0A661NTE4-F1
#
_cell.length_a   1.000
_cell.length_b   1.000
_cell.length_c   1.000
_cell.angle_alpha   90.00
_cell.angle_beta   90.00
_cell.angle_gamma   90.00
#
_symmetry.space_group_name_H-M   'P 1'
#
loop_
_entity.id
_entity.type
_entity.pdbx_description
1 polymer ?
#
loop_
_entity_poly.entity_id
_entity_poly.type
_entity_poly.pdbx_seq_one_letter_code
_entity_poly.pdbx_strand_id
1 'polypeptide(L)'
;MRPYVLALICGALTFGCGDDAPSEPHRADPTRASTSAPSTPGTPTAGAAGEDEEQEASEPSAPDEVTAASEMHHGEPDDPAATETEPGAEEDASDEVGVAALVAAHRARMRRERQAEVHVIRTRDGEAAGRRLCEEVVPRRPADTPVLIKPNLAGINLLRPHRIDDGIQLRTTGIDFLRGVVRCLKARGHREISIVEVWSRPEQLDDWQRATGLDRLLEEEEVKYYGLYDDRGPDGDLAPTLAAPNADAVRLQSGLRLPRIVARHLRDGLFISVPRLKMHRFAVMTLAIKNNMGLVVMEGAEAPRSGAGRMHRELGTWLHRFRNQHDDNRAAYTAALEAFAERIVDVLEIALPDATLIDGVPPVAGDGFALIEPLDDGVAIGSTNPVFAEAVAIEYMGYLDNADLAREIGHASPPLVEEAARRFWQTTDVLRGITIVGDASFRSRAGGRRVAHYRGMPGFEIGRSPSPMGALPWIENAMTARRATEAPTIDGVLDEEAWSHAEVMPIDTDWRGRDAGPETLGRALWTPEALYFAFDCAYESLNVDAEAPIETEHPNLYRFDAVEVFLDHSPRSRGTYREYEFGPRGHFMDIDIDRSRRPRGDVEWSSGMTLGTRVDEEARRFTIEVRIPAAAVGRETLNPSQLKLALYRIAGPRGDRTHLARFPTYTERPNFHVPARFGWLRLVRRE
;
A
#
# COMPACT_ATOMS: atom_id res chain seq x y z
N MET A 1 6.17 26.88 56.06
CA MET A 1 5.33 25.86 55.39
C MET A 1 5.35 26.17 53.91
N ARG A 2 5.91 25.26 53.12
CA ARG A 2 6.28 25.43 51.70
C ARG A 2 5.05 25.27 50.79
N PRO A 3 4.98 26.00 49.67
CA PRO A 3 4.41 25.49 48.43
C PRO A 3 5.52 25.07 47.45
N TYR A 4 5.15 24.12 46.59
CA TYR A 4 5.97 23.41 45.62
C TYR A 4 6.34 24.27 44.41
N VAL A 5 7.57 24.07 43.90
CA VAL A 5 8.08 24.60 42.64
C VAL A 5 8.20 23.46 41.64
N LEU A 6 7.66 23.70 40.45
CA LEU A 6 7.81 22.93 39.22
C LEU A 6 9.26 23.03 38.73
N ALA A 7 9.95 21.91 38.46
CA ALA A 7 11.25 21.90 37.80
C ALA A 7 11.23 20.99 36.56
N LEU A 8 11.41 21.62 35.41
CA LEU A 8 11.68 21.04 34.10
C LEU A 8 13.21 21.01 33.93
N ILE A 9 13.83 19.85 33.68
CA ILE A 9 15.21 19.77 33.16
C ILE A 9 15.29 18.72 32.06
N CYS A 10 15.52 19.22 30.85
CA CYS A 10 16.19 18.53 29.74
C CYS A 10 17.66 18.29 30.10
N GLY A 11 18.15 17.06 29.98
CA GLY A 11 19.58 16.75 30.01
C GLY A 11 20.16 16.67 28.59
N ALA A 12 20.89 17.70 28.18
CA ALA A 12 21.86 17.64 27.10
C ALA A 12 23.25 17.91 27.69
N LEU A 13 24.21 17.08 27.28
CA LEU A 13 25.62 17.10 27.65
C LEU A 13 26.32 18.40 27.20
N THR A 14 27.13 19.01 28.08
CA THR A 14 28.46 19.56 27.75
C THR A 14 29.25 19.94 29.01
N PHE A 15 30.56 19.63 28.98
CA PHE A 15 31.61 20.01 29.94
C PHE A 15 32.02 21.48 29.75
N GLY A 16 32.46 22.15 30.83
CA GLY A 16 33.30 23.37 30.74
C GLY A 16 33.19 24.31 31.95
N CYS A 17 34.32 24.51 32.65
CA CYS A 17 34.54 25.34 33.83
C CYS A 17 34.37 26.86 33.61
N GLY A 18 34.11 27.62 34.69
CA GLY A 18 34.54 29.02 34.82
C GLY A 18 33.59 29.96 35.57
N ASP A 19 34.12 30.53 36.66
CA ASP A 19 33.55 31.38 37.72
C ASP A 19 32.84 32.72 37.37
N ASP A 20 32.18 33.26 38.42
CA ASP A 20 31.90 34.67 38.80
C ASP A 20 30.61 35.42 38.36
N ALA A 21 29.61 35.39 39.27
CA ALA A 21 28.98 36.50 40.04
C ALA A 21 28.38 37.78 39.34
N PRO A 22 27.49 38.59 40.00
CA PRO A 22 26.11 38.83 39.53
C PRO A 22 25.68 40.32 39.41
N SER A 23 24.52 40.61 38.79
CA SER A 23 23.73 41.83 39.10
C SER A 23 22.25 41.79 38.69
N GLU A 24 21.45 42.44 39.53
CA GLU A 24 20.00 42.57 39.75
C GLU A 24 19.06 43.17 38.65
N PRO A 25 17.71 43.24 38.90
CA PRO A 25 16.64 43.26 37.89
C PRO A 25 15.78 44.55 37.81
N HIS A 26 14.92 44.66 36.79
CA HIS A 26 13.74 45.56 36.74
C HIS A 26 12.59 44.83 36.00
N ARG A 27 11.42 44.47 36.57
CA ARG A 27 10.23 45.18 37.13
C ARG A 27 9.14 45.57 36.10
N ALA A 28 7.94 44.99 36.33
CA ALA A 28 6.54 45.39 36.02
C ALA A 28 6.07 45.43 34.54
N ASP A 29 5.08 44.65 34.03
CA ASP A 29 3.64 44.40 34.39
C ASP A 29 2.67 45.52 33.86
N PRO A 30 1.35 45.32 33.72
CA PRO A 30 0.57 44.54 32.72
C PRO A 30 -0.59 45.35 32.07
N THR A 31 -1.50 44.71 31.29
CA THR A 31 -2.98 44.79 31.53
C THR A 31 -3.90 43.95 30.59
N ARG A 32 -4.81 43.18 31.24
CA ARG A 32 -6.25 42.85 30.98
C ARG A 32 -6.72 42.25 29.63
N ALA A 33 -7.34 41.06 29.55
CA ALA A 33 -8.66 40.55 30.06
C ALA A 33 -9.88 41.12 29.26
N SER A 34 -10.98 40.42 28.88
CA SER A 34 -11.63 39.18 29.36
C SER A 34 -12.74 38.62 28.39
N THR A 35 -13.08 37.32 28.53
CA THR A 35 -14.43 36.65 28.62
C THR A 35 -15.48 36.54 27.47
N SER A 36 -15.63 35.31 26.95
CA SER A 36 -16.78 34.34 26.92
C SER A 36 -18.28 34.70 26.66
N ALA A 37 -18.83 34.15 25.55
CA ALA A 37 -20.00 33.22 25.33
C ALA A 37 -21.45 33.49 25.88
N PRO A 38 -22.51 32.71 25.52
CA PRO A 38 -23.07 32.18 24.23
C PRO A 38 -24.63 32.30 24.11
N SER A 39 -25.27 31.89 22.98
CA SER A 39 -26.63 31.25 22.90
C SER A 39 -27.17 31.03 21.47
N THR A 40 -27.97 29.97 21.28
CA THR A 40 -28.73 29.48 20.10
C THR A 40 -30.26 29.60 20.33
N PRO A 41 -31.19 29.09 19.49
CA PRO A 41 -31.44 29.16 18.03
C PRO A 41 -32.91 29.59 17.67
N GLY A 42 -33.26 29.80 16.39
CA GLY A 42 -34.67 29.88 15.95
C GLY A 42 -34.92 30.34 14.50
N THR A 43 -35.73 29.57 13.77
CA THR A 43 -36.40 29.83 12.46
C THR A 43 -37.91 29.65 12.73
N PRO A 44 -38.95 30.17 12.00
CA PRO A 44 -38.99 30.37 10.53
C PRO A 44 -39.94 31.47 9.94
N THR A 45 -40.00 31.47 8.59
CA THR A 45 -41.10 31.86 7.65
C THR A 45 -41.43 33.32 7.25
N ALA A 46 -41.26 33.56 5.93
CA ALA A 46 -42.20 34.03 4.89
C ALA A 46 -42.74 35.49 4.83
N GLY A 47 -42.63 36.08 3.63
CA GLY A 47 -43.39 37.24 3.15
C GLY A 47 -42.96 37.67 1.75
N ALA A 48 -43.85 37.59 0.77
CA ALA A 48 -43.65 37.85 -0.66
C ALA A 48 -44.23 39.20 -1.13
N ALA A 49 -43.65 39.77 -2.20
CA ALA A 49 -44.19 40.68 -3.23
C ALA A 49 -42.99 41.19 -4.04
N GLY A 50 -42.93 41.35 -5.37
CA GLY A 50 -43.84 41.25 -6.51
C GLY A 50 -43.20 42.10 -7.65
N GLU A 51 -43.33 41.66 -8.91
CA GLU A 51 -43.30 42.46 -10.17
C GLU A 51 -41.93 43.08 -10.60
N ASP A 52 -41.40 43.05 -11.84
CA ASP A 52 -41.94 42.96 -13.21
C ASP A 52 -40.91 42.47 -14.27
N GLU A 53 -41.45 41.83 -15.32
CA GLU A 53 -41.14 41.83 -16.79
C GLU A 53 -39.70 41.55 -17.33
N GLU A 54 -39.44 40.45 -18.06
CA GLU A 54 -39.71 40.15 -19.51
C GLU A 54 -38.79 40.95 -20.48
N GLN A 55 -38.15 40.42 -21.54
CA GLN A 55 -38.36 39.30 -22.47
C GLN A 55 -37.04 39.05 -23.28
N GLU A 56 -36.59 37.79 -23.44
CA GLU A 56 -36.59 36.94 -24.68
C GLU A 56 -35.59 37.32 -25.82
N ALA A 57 -34.59 36.49 -26.15
CA ALA A 57 -34.57 35.27 -27.03
C ALA A 57 -34.42 35.64 -28.53
N SER A 58 -33.71 34.97 -29.45
CA SER A 58 -33.34 33.56 -29.66
C SER A 58 -32.32 33.45 -30.84
N GLU A 59 -31.69 32.28 -31.03
CA GLU A 59 -30.72 31.85 -32.07
C GLU A 59 -31.36 31.68 -33.50
N PRO A 60 -30.83 30.92 -34.52
CA PRO A 60 -29.49 30.33 -34.83
C PRO A 60 -29.07 30.42 -36.34
N SER A 61 -27.94 29.77 -36.72
CA SER A 61 -27.64 29.00 -37.96
C SER A 61 -26.35 29.34 -38.76
N ALA A 62 -25.64 28.28 -39.22
CA ALA A 62 -24.47 28.23 -40.12
C ALA A 62 -24.91 28.18 -41.63
N PRO A 63 -24.07 27.93 -42.69
CA PRO A 63 -22.60 27.72 -42.83
C PRO A 63 -21.95 28.42 -44.09
N ASP A 64 -20.76 27.96 -44.51
CA ASP A 64 -20.10 28.00 -45.85
C ASP A 64 -18.84 28.87 -46.10
N GLU A 65 -17.67 28.20 -46.07
CA GLU A 65 -16.71 27.92 -47.16
C GLU A 65 -16.20 29.00 -48.18
N VAL A 66 -14.87 28.94 -48.46
CA VAL A 66 -14.14 29.17 -49.75
C VAL A 66 -13.17 30.39 -49.91
N THR A 67 -11.88 30.04 -50.13
CA THR A 67 -10.75 30.61 -50.94
C THR A 67 -9.93 31.87 -50.58
N ALA A 68 -8.64 31.61 -50.30
CA ALA A 68 -7.40 31.94 -51.05
C ALA A 68 -7.14 33.31 -51.73
N ALA A 69 -5.96 33.90 -51.42
CA ALA A 69 -4.91 34.43 -52.33
C ALA A 69 -3.85 35.20 -51.49
N SER A 70 -2.63 34.69 -51.31
CA SER A 70 -1.38 35.00 -52.03
C SER A 70 -0.95 36.47 -52.08
N GLU A 71 0.23 36.78 -51.53
CA GLU A 71 1.16 37.74 -52.15
C GLU A 71 2.62 37.47 -51.70
N MET A 72 3.51 37.39 -52.69
CA MET A 72 4.95 37.19 -52.58
C MET A 72 5.68 38.54 -52.61
N HIS A 73 6.82 38.65 -51.91
CA HIS A 73 7.89 39.55 -52.35
C HIS A 73 9.28 38.98 -52.06
N HIS A 74 10.14 39.07 -53.07
CA HIS A 74 11.50 38.54 -53.18
C HIS A 74 12.56 39.46 -52.54
N GLY A 75 13.69 38.87 -52.15
CA GLY A 75 14.96 39.58 -51.91
C GLY A 75 16.06 38.70 -51.29
N GLU A 76 16.93 38.14 -52.13
CA GLU A 76 18.29 37.59 -51.81
C GLU A 76 19.36 38.66 -52.16
N PRO A 77 20.67 38.49 -51.90
CA PRO A 77 21.39 37.70 -50.89
C PRO A 77 22.54 38.50 -50.22
N ASP A 78 23.21 37.96 -49.18
CA ASP A 78 24.64 38.20 -48.91
C ASP A 78 25.17 37.20 -47.86
N ASP A 79 26.22 36.47 -48.21
CA ASP A 79 27.08 35.61 -47.37
C ASP A 79 28.54 35.99 -47.74
N PRO A 80 29.51 36.07 -46.80
CA PRO A 80 30.22 34.85 -46.40
C PRO A 80 30.79 34.85 -44.96
N ALA A 81 30.76 33.71 -44.29
CA ALA A 81 31.94 33.18 -43.59
C ALA A 81 31.76 31.71 -43.17
N ALA A 82 32.37 30.83 -43.96
CA ALA A 82 32.53 29.42 -43.65
C ALA A 82 33.41 29.19 -42.41
N THR A 83 32.95 28.37 -41.48
CA THR A 83 33.81 27.55 -40.62
C THR A 83 33.31 26.10 -40.70
N GLU A 84 34.28 25.21 -40.89
CA GLU A 84 34.15 23.81 -41.28
C GLU A 84 33.29 23.01 -40.29
N THR A 85 32.27 22.32 -40.81
CA THR A 85 31.54 21.28 -40.08
C THR A 85 32.15 19.93 -40.45
N GLU A 86 32.63 19.21 -39.43
CA GLU A 86 32.96 17.79 -39.55
C GLU A 86 31.73 17.00 -40.06
N PRO A 87 31.92 15.93 -40.84
CA PRO A 87 30.80 15.14 -41.34
C PRO A 87 30.12 14.46 -40.15
N GLY A 88 28.97 15.01 -39.75
CA GLY A 88 28.05 14.37 -38.84
C GLY A 88 27.69 13.00 -39.38
N ALA A 89 27.77 12.00 -38.50
CA ALA A 89 27.31 10.65 -38.76
C ALA A 89 25.96 10.70 -39.47
N GLU A 90 25.89 10.06 -40.64
CA GLU A 90 24.62 9.78 -41.32
C GLU A 90 23.70 9.11 -40.30
N GLU A 91 22.65 9.83 -39.86
CA GLU A 91 21.53 9.22 -39.16
C GLU A 91 20.93 8.19 -40.13
N ASP A 92 21.15 6.92 -39.79
CA ASP A 92 20.70 5.78 -40.56
C ASP A 92 19.16 5.80 -40.65
N ALA A 93 18.63 6.31 -41.75
CA ALA A 93 17.20 6.40 -42.05
C ALA A 93 16.51 5.02 -42.16
N SER A 94 17.25 3.91 -41.97
CA SER A 94 16.72 2.55 -41.89
C SER A 94 16.15 2.17 -40.52
N ASP A 95 16.29 3.04 -39.51
CA ASP A 95 16.05 2.72 -38.11
C ASP A 95 14.68 3.18 -37.55
N GLU A 96 13.78 3.71 -38.37
CA GLU A 96 12.42 4.10 -37.96
C GLU A 96 11.47 2.89 -37.87
N VAL A 97 11.10 2.47 -36.65
CA VAL A 97 9.84 1.72 -36.51
C VAL A 97 8.69 2.68 -36.67
N GLY A 98 7.93 2.54 -37.75
CA GLY A 98 6.63 3.21 -37.86
C GLY A 98 5.67 2.66 -36.81
N VAL A 99 5.25 3.49 -35.84
CA VAL A 99 4.26 3.13 -34.82
C VAL A 99 2.98 2.58 -35.45
N ALA A 100 2.57 3.14 -36.61
CA ALA A 100 1.45 2.63 -37.38
C ALA A 100 1.62 1.16 -37.82
N ALA A 101 2.85 0.76 -38.19
CA ALA A 101 3.15 -0.62 -38.57
C ALA A 101 3.11 -1.57 -37.36
N LEU A 102 3.62 -1.14 -36.19
CA LEU A 102 3.47 -1.89 -34.94
C LEU A 102 1.99 -2.09 -34.60
N VAL A 103 1.21 -1.01 -34.58
CA VAL A 103 -0.23 -1.07 -34.28
C VAL A 103 -0.95 -1.99 -35.25
N ALA A 104 -0.67 -1.91 -36.55
CA ALA A 104 -1.26 -2.80 -37.55
C ALA A 104 -0.90 -4.27 -37.30
N ALA A 105 0.38 -4.55 -37.00
CA ALA A 105 0.87 -5.90 -36.70
C ALA A 105 0.25 -6.46 -35.41
N HIS A 106 0.19 -5.66 -34.34
CA HIS A 106 -0.41 -6.04 -33.06
C HIS A 106 -1.91 -6.27 -33.17
N ARG A 107 -2.65 -5.40 -33.87
CA ARG A 107 -4.08 -5.64 -34.18
C ARG A 107 -4.28 -6.94 -34.96
N ALA A 108 -3.44 -7.20 -35.96
CA ALA A 108 -3.50 -8.44 -36.72
C ALA A 108 -3.19 -9.67 -35.85
N ARG A 109 -2.22 -9.56 -34.92
CA ARG A 109 -1.88 -10.60 -33.95
C ARG A 109 -3.04 -10.90 -33.00
N MET A 110 -3.63 -9.88 -32.38
CA MET A 110 -4.78 -10.01 -31.48
C MET A 110 -6.01 -10.63 -32.17
N ARG A 111 -6.24 -10.32 -33.45
CA ARG A 111 -7.30 -10.99 -34.23
C ARG A 111 -7.06 -12.50 -34.37
N ARG A 112 -5.81 -12.94 -34.53
CA ARG A 112 -5.44 -14.37 -34.62
C ARG A 112 -5.48 -15.06 -33.25
N GLU A 113 -5.07 -14.35 -32.20
CA GLU A 113 -5.03 -14.87 -30.82
C GLU A 113 -6.40 -14.89 -30.11
N ARG A 114 -7.50 -14.87 -30.85
CA ARG A 114 -8.87 -15.01 -30.31
C ARG A 114 -9.15 -16.38 -29.68
N GLN A 115 -8.27 -17.35 -29.91
CA GLN A 115 -8.33 -18.69 -29.33
C GLN A 115 -7.16 -18.98 -28.39
N ALA A 116 -6.38 -17.96 -28.01
CA ALA A 116 -5.27 -18.15 -27.09
C ALA A 116 -5.76 -18.73 -25.76
N GLU A 117 -5.07 -19.74 -25.26
CA GLU A 117 -5.36 -20.36 -23.98
C GLU A 117 -4.80 -19.50 -22.83
N VAL A 118 -5.40 -19.64 -21.66
CA VAL A 118 -4.90 -19.00 -20.43
C VAL A 118 -4.48 -20.08 -19.45
N HIS A 119 -3.22 -20.03 -19.04
CA HIS A 119 -2.65 -20.93 -18.05
C HIS A 119 -2.95 -20.40 -16.66
N VAL A 120 -3.52 -21.26 -15.80
CA VAL A 120 -3.84 -20.92 -14.40
C VAL A 120 -3.18 -21.92 -13.47
N ILE A 121 -2.32 -21.43 -12.60
CA ILE A 121 -1.56 -22.23 -11.64
C ILE A 121 -1.90 -21.77 -10.23
N ARG A 122 -2.44 -22.67 -9.42
CA ARG A 122 -2.72 -22.44 -8.00
C ARG A 122 -1.50 -22.80 -7.17
N THR A 123 -0.94 -21.82 -6.46
CA THR A 123 0.31 -22.00 -5.70
C THR A 123 0.54 -20.82 -4.76
N ARG A 124 1.27 -21.06 -3.66
CA ARG A 124 1.80 -20.01 -2.79
C ARG A 124 3.31 -19.77 -2.98
N ASP A 125 3.94 -20.58 -3.82
CA ASP A 125 5.35 -20.44 -4.18
C ASP A 125 5.47 -19.55 -5.41
N GLY A 126 5.95 -18.33 -5.21
CA GLY A 126 6.12 -17.33 -6.27
C GLY A 126 7.16 -17.74 -7.30
N GLU A 127 8.33 -18.25 -6.89
CA GLU A 127 9.41 -18.61 -7.81
C GLU A 127 9.00 -19.77 -8.72
N ALA A 128 8.42 -20.83 -8.14
CA ALA A 128 7.92 -21.95 -8.91
C ALA A 128 6.83 -21.52 -9.90
N ALA A 129 5.95 -20.58 -9.48
CA ALA A 129 4.89 -20.06 -10.34
C ALA A 129 5.45 -19.28 -11.54
N GLY A 130 6.36 -18.34 -11.30
CA GLY A 130 6.97 -17.52 -12.35
C GLY A 130 7.76 -18.37 -13.35
N ARG A 131 8.51 -19.36 -12.84
CA ARG A 131 9.23 -20.32 -13.69
C ARG A 131 8.27 -21.12 -14.57
N ARG A 132 7.24 -21.71 -13.97
CA ARG A 132 6.29 -22.57 -14.68
C ARG A 132 5.47 -21.80 -15.72
N LEU A 133 5.00 -20.59 -15.40
CA LEU A 133 4.33 -19.75 -16.41
C LEU A 133 5.28 -19.35 -17.54
N CYS A 134 6.54 -19.03 -17.25
CA CYS A 134 7.52 -18.79 -18.31
C CYS A 134 7.66 -20.03 -19.21
N GLU A 135 7.77 -21.22 -18.63
CA GLU A 135 7.88 -22.49 -19.35
C GLU A 135 6.68 -22.76 -20.28
N GLU A 136 5.48 -22.51 -19.79
CA GLU A 136 4.22 -22.85 -20.47
C GLU A 136 3.77 -21.78 -21.48
N VAL A 137 3.98 -20.49 -21.18
CA VAL A 137 3.35 -19.37 -21.91
C VAL A 137 4.33 -18.63 -22.82
N VAL A 138 5.56 -18.41 -22.36
CA VAL A 138 6.49 -17.52 -23.07
C VAL A 138 6.95 -18.19 -24.37
N PRO A 139 6.76 -17.58 -25.54
CA PRO A 139 7.20 -18.14 -26.82
C PRO A 139 8.69 -18.46 -26.82
N ARG A 140 9.08 -19.60 -27.40
CA ARG A 140 10.49 -19.92 -27.59
C ARG A 140 11.07 -19.05 -28.71
N ARG A 141 12.20 -18.40 -28.41
CA ARG A 141 12.99 -17.60 -29.35
C ARG A 141 14.44 -18.11 -29.35
N PRO A 142 15.23 -17.84 -30.40
CA PRO A 142 16.67 -18.06 -30.39
C PRO A 142 17.34 -17.46 -29.13
N ALA A 143 18.39 -18.09 -28.64
CA ALA A 143 19.06 -17.72 -27.38
C ALA A 143 19.70 -16.31 -27.40
N ASP A 144 20.03 -15.81 -28.59
CA ASP A 144 20.55 -14.47 -28.84
C ASP A 144 19.45 -13.40 -28.96
N THR A 145 18.17 -13.78 -28.94
CA THR A 145 17.07 -12.81 -28.95
C THR A 145 17.07 -12.01 -27.63
N PRO A 146 17.12 -10.66 -27.69
CA PRO A 146 17.10 -9.82 -26.50
C PRO A 146 15.71 -9.87 -25.84
N VAL A 147 15.69 -9.96 -24.50
CA VAL A 147 14.47 -10.10 -23.72
C VAL A 147 14.23 -8.87 -22.83
N LEU A 148 13.05 -8.28 -22.97
CA LEU A 148 12.55 -7.20 -22.13
C LEU A 148 11.51 -7.74 -21.17
N ILE A 149 11.70 -7.50 -19.88
CA ILE A 149 10.72 -7.84 -18.84
C ILE A 149 10.23 -6.55 -18.20
N LYS A 150 8.91 -6.30 -18.25
CA LYS A 150 8.29 -5.20 -17.52
C LYS A 150 7.44 -5.75 -16.35
N PRO A 151 7.95 -5.73 -15.12
CA PRO A 151 7.15 -6.03 -13.95
C PRO A 151 6.23 -4.85 -13.56
N ASN A 152 5.55 -4.95 -12.42
CA ASN A 152 4.88 -3.85 -11.73
C ASN A 152 5.58 -3.61 -10.39
N LEU A 153 6.70 -2.88 -10.40
CA LEU A 153 7.50 -2.58 -9.21
C LEU A 153 7.36 -1.13 -8.74
N ALA A 154 6.76 -0.25 -9.55
CA ALA A 154 6.60 1.16 -9.21
C ALA A 154 5.17 1.54 -8.80
N GLY A 155 5.03 2.09 -7.59
CA GLY A 155 3.78 2.63 -7.05
C GLY A 155 3.82 4.16 -6.85
N ILE A 156 2.66 4.82 -6.93
CA ILE A 156 2.52 6.27 -6.65
C ILE A 156 2.77 6.59 -5.16
N ASN A 157 2.70 5.57 -4.29
CA ASN A 157 3.11 5.65 -2.89
C ASN A 157 4.59 5.29 -2.78
N LEU A 158 5.39 6.30 -3.13
CA LEU A 158 6.84 6.41 -2.92
C LEU A 158 7.26 5.87 -1.56
N LEU A 159 8.51 5.41 -1.47
CA LEU A 159 9.17 5.17 -0.18
C LEU A 159 9.02 6.40 0.70
N ARG A 160 8.19 6.28 1.72
CA ARG A 160 7.97 7.33 2.72
C ARG A 160 8.67 6.88 3.99
N PRO A 161 9.92 7.33 4.26
CA PRO A 161 10.69 6.88 5.42
C PRO A 161 10.00 7.15 6.78
N HIS A 162 8.92 7.93 6.77
CA HIS A 162 8.11 8.27 7.94
C HIS A 162 6.72 7.60 7.97
N ARG A 163 6.43 6.63 7.09
CA ARG A 163 5.18 5.85 7.12
C ARG A 163 5.46 4.38 7.45
N ILE A 164 4.51 3.82 8.20
CA ILE A 164 4.45 2.43 8.69
C ILE A 164 4.35 1.42 7.54
N ASP A 165 3.73 1.87 6.46
CA ASP A 165 3.49 1.15 5.22
C ASP A 165 4.61 1.52 4.24
N ASP A 166 5.38 0.52 3.81
CA ASP A 166 6.52 0.67 2.89
C ASP A 166 6.09 1.11 1.48
N GLY A 167 4.79 1.02 1.16
CA GLY A 167 4.24 1.34 -0.16
C GLY A 167 4.54 0.30 -1.24
N ILE A 168 5.20 -0.80 -0.90
CA ILE A 168 5.75 -1.80 -1.83
C ILE A 168 5.12 -3.17 -1.59
N GLN A 169 5.10 -3.64 -0.33
CA GLN A 169 4.61 -4.98 0.01
C GLN A 169 3.14 -5.12 -0.43
N LEU A 170 2.82 -6.27 -1.06
CA LEU A 170 1.51 -6.60 -1.64
C LEU A 170 1.02 -5.64 -2.75
N ARG A 171 1.81 -4.64 -3.16
CA ARG A 171 1.44 -3.68 -4.21
C ARG A 171 2.19 -3.88 -5.51
N THR A 172 3.29 -4.60 -5.44
CA THR A 172 4.26 -4.82 -6.51
C THR A 172 4.38 -6.29 -6.86
N THR A 173 4.91 -6.60 -8.04
CA THR A 173 5.27 -7.95 -8.45
C THR A 173 6.28 -8.54 -7.47
N GLY A 174 6.04 -9.76 -6.99
CA GLY A 174 6.95 -10.44 -6.08
C GLY A 174 8.29 -10.73 -6.76
N ILE A 175 9.40 -10.44 -6.06
CA ILE A 175 10.74 -10.66 -6.61
C ILE A 175 11.01 -12.15 -6.85
N ASP A 176 10.53 -13.05 -6.00
CA ASP A 176 10.67 -14.49 -6.22
C ASP A 176 9.97 -14.93 -7.51
N PHE A 177 8.78 -14.39 -7.79
CA PHE A 177 8.07 -14.64 -9.04
C PHE A 177 8.89 -14.18 -10.25
N LEU A 178 9.41 -12.94 -10.19
CA LEU A 178 10.26 -12.39 -11.24
C LEU A 178 11.55 -13.22 -11.44
N ARG A 179 12.17 -13.68 -10.35
CA ARG A 179 13.34 -14.56 -10.36
C ARG A 179 13.05 -15.88 -11.06
N GLY A 180 11.88 -16.47 -10.82
CA GLY A 180 11.42 -17.68 -11.51
C GLY A 180 11.37 -17.49 -13.03
N VAL A 181 10.83 -16.36 -13.48
CA VAL A 181 10.77 -15.98 -14.92
C VAL A 181 12.19 -15.85 -15.49
N VAL A 182 13.07 -15.09 -14.82
CA VAL A 182 14.47 -14.88 -15.26
C VAL A 182 15.22 -16.20 -15.37
N ARG A 183 15.14 -17.06 -14.36
CA ARG A 183 15.81 -18.37 -14.35
C ARG A 183 15.32 -19.29 -15.46
N CYS A 184 14.02 -19.27 -15.76
CA CYS A 184 13.46 -19.99 -16.92
C CYS A 184 14.06 -19.49 -18.24
N LEU A 185 14.16 -18.17 -18.45
CA LEU A 185 14.74 -17.59 -19.66
C LEU A 185 16.22 -17.92 -19.81
N LYS A 186 16.99 -17.84 -18.71
CA LYS A 186 18.39 -18.26 -18.68
C LYS A 186 18.56 -19.74 -18.99
N ALA A 187 17.69 -20.59 -18.45
CA ALA A 187 17.69 -22.03 -18.75
C ALA A 187 17.41 -22.32 -20.23
N ARG A 188 16.69 -21.43 -20.92
CA ARG A 188 16.49 -21.47 -22.39
C ARG A 188 17.67 -20.90 -23.20
N GLY A 189 18.70 -20.37 -22.53
CA GLY A 189 19.91 -19.85 -23.14
C GLY A 189 19.94 -18.33 -23.35
N HIS A 190 18.88 -17.60 -22.98
CA HIS A 190 18.87 -16.14 -23.11
C HIS A 190 19.92 -15.50 -22.20
N ARG A 191 20.73 -14.61 -22.77
CA ARG A 191 21.81 -13.88 -22.06
C ARG A 191 21.56 -12.38 -21.96
N GLU A 192 20.90 -11.78 -22.94
CA GLU A 192 20.53 -10.37 -22.92
C GLU A 192 19.12 -10.22 -22.35
N ILE A 193 19.02 -10.15 -21.02
CA ILE A 193 17.76 -9.94 -20.30
C ILE A 193 17.80 -8.56 -19.65
N SER A 194 16.78 -7.75 -19.90
CA SER A 194 16.63 -6.40 -19.37
C SER A 194 15.31 -6.27 -18.62
N ILE A 195 15.35 -5.84 -17.35
CA ILE A 195 14.18 -5.45 -16.58
C ILE A 195 13.97 -3.95 -16.73
N VAL A 196 12.75 -3.54 -17.07
CA VAL A 196 12.40 -2.12 -17.23
C VAL A 196 11.25 -1.71 -16.35
N GLU A 197 11.38 -0.54 -15.73
CA GLU A 197 10.30 0.03 -14.95
C GLU A 197 10.22 1.55 -15.06
N VAL A 198 9.02 2.06 -14.85
CA VAL A 198 8.72 3.47 -14.71
C VAL A 198 9.12 3.93 -13.31
N TRP A 199 10.17 4.74 -13.19
CA TRP A 199 10.54 5.37 -11.92
C TRP A 199 10.75 6.87 -12.08
N SER A 200 10.21 7.65 -11.14
CA SER A 200 10.17 9.12 -11.23
C SER A 200 10.99 9.84 -10.17
N ARG A 201 11.79 9.09 -9.38
CA ARG A 201 12.61 9.62 -8.28
C ARG A 201 14.02 9.05 -8.30
N PRO A 202 14.87 9.47 -9.23
CA PRO A 202 16.24 8.95 -9.34
C PRO A 202 16.98 9.00 -8.00
N GLU A 203 16.70 9.99 -7.14
CA GLU A 203 17.28 10.10 -5.80
C GLU A 203 16.88 9.00 -4.81
N GLN A 204 15.85 8.21 -5.09
CA GLN A 204 15.36 7.09 -4.25
C GLN A 204 15.52 5.72 -4.95
N LEU A 205 16.23 5.66 -6.09
CA LEU A 205 16.31 4.45 -6.91
C LEU A 205 16.89 3.27 -6.11
N ASP A 206 18.05 3.47 -5.47
CA ASP A 206 18.73 2.40 -4.72
C ASP A 206 17.90 1.91 -3.53
N ASP A 207 17.25 2.82 -2.80
CA ASP A 207 16.38 2.45 -1.69
C ASP A 207 15.18 1.63 -2.17
N TRP A 208 14.62 1.98 -3.33
CA TRP A 208 13.51 1.27 -3.94
C TRP A 208 13.93 -0.12 -4.45
N GLN A 209 15.10 -0.24 -5.07
CA GLN A 209 15.63 -1.53 -5.48
C GLN A 209 15.88 -2.43 -4.26
N ARG A 210 16.48 -1.90 -3.19
CA ARG A 210 16.66 -2.61 -1.90
C ARG A 210 15.33 -3.05 -1.29
N ALA A 211 14.34 -2.16 -1.24
CA ALA A 211 13.07 -2.42 -0.58
C ALA A 211 12.19 -3.40 -1.35
N THR A 212 12.31 -3.43 -2.68
CA THR A 212 11.68 -4.47 -3.50
C THR A 212 12.46 -5.78 -3.42
N GLY A 213 13.79 -5.74 -3.30
CA GLY A 213 14.70 -6.88 -3.47
C GLY A 213 15.18 -7.04 -4.91
N LEU A 214 14.92 -6.05 -5.78
CA LEU A 214 15.34 -6.05 -7.17
C LEU A 214 16.87 -5.99 -7.29
N ASP A 215 17.55 -5.24 -6.41
CA ASP A 215 19.01 -5.13 -6.38
C ASP A 215 19.70 -6.51 -6.34
N ARG A 216 19.26 -7.38 -5.42
CA ARG A 216 19.80 -8.73 -5.27
C ARG A 216 19.51 -9.61 -6.49
N LEU A 217 18.30 -9.47 -7.07
CA LEU A 217 17.96 -10.21 -8.29
C LEU A 217 18.86 -9.78 -9.46
N LEU A 218 19.07 -8.48 -9.65
CA LEU A 218 19.91 -7.96 -10.72
C LEU A 218 21.36 -8.43 -10.56
N GLU A 219 21.90 -8.41 -9.34
CA GLU A 219 23.27 -8.87 -9.03
C GLU A 219 23.42 -10.39 -9.20
N GLU A 220 22.60 -11.18 -8.51
CA GLU A 220 22.73 -12.64 -8.48
C GLU A 220 22.38 -13.29 -9.82
N GLU A 221 21.46 -12.68 -10.57
CA GLU A 221 21.06 -13.17 -11.89
C GLU A 221 21.72 -12.37 -13.02
N GLU A 222 22.69 -11.49 -12.78
CA GLU A 222 23.41 -10.75 -13.83
C GLU A 222 22.46 -10.12 -14.89
N VAL A 223 21.35 -9.53 -14.43
CA VAL A 223 20.32 -8.92 -15.28
C VAL A 223 20.45 -7.41 -15.25
N LYS A 224 20.22 -6.76 -16.40
CA LYS A 224 20.29 -5.29 -16.49
C LYS A 224 18.96 -4.64 -16.10
N TYR A 225 19.02 -3.45 -15.50
CA TYR A 225 17.86 -2.61 -15.22
C TYR A 225 17.91 -1.31 -16.05
N TYR A 226 16.77 -0.89 -16.59
CA TYR A 226 16.62 0.42 -17.23
C TYR A 226 15.36 1.15 -16.74
N GLY A 227 15.51 2.42 -16.39
CA GLY A 227 14.39 3.30 -16.04
C GLY A 227 13.75 3.90 -17.29
N LEU A 228 12.45 3.73 -17.49
CA LEU A 228 11.80 4.22 -18.73
C LEU A 228 11.68 5.75 -18.86
N TYR A 229 12.06 6.52 -17.83
CA TYR A 229 12.14 7.99 -17.86
C TYR A 229 13.57 8.53 -17.76
N ASP A 230 14.55 7.65 -17.67
CA ASP A 230 15.96 7.97 -17.81
C ASP A 230 16.53 6.90 -18.74
N ASP A 231 16.55 7.19 -20.05
CA ASP A 231 17.02 6.25 -21.09
C ASP A 231 18.50 5.84 -20.91
N ARG A 232 19.17 6.35 -19.87
CA ARG A 232 20.47 5.90 -19.38
C ARG A 232 20.27 4.78 -18.36
N GLY A 233 20.93 3.64 -18.56
CA GLY A 233 21.07 2.64 -17.50
C GLY A 233 21.76 3.23 -16.25
N PRO A 234 21.78 2.51 -15.11
CA PRO A 234 22.48 2.97 -13.91
C PRO A 234 23.97 3.30 -14.15
N ASP A 235 24.57 2.75 -15.21
CA ASP A 235 25.96 2.98 -15.63
C ASP A 235 26.14 4.14 -16.63
N GLY A 236 25.08 4.85 -17.02
CA GLY A 236 25.17 6.08 -17.82
C GLY A 236 25.20 5.91 -19.35
N ASP A 237 25.02 4.71 -19.89
CA ASP A 237 25.00 4.48 -21.34
C ASP A 237 23.75 5.10 -22.01
N LEU A 238 23.96 6.06 -22.92
CA LEU A 238 22.91 6.78 -23.66
C LEU A 238 22.24 5.88 -24.71
N ALA A 239 20.91 5.76 -24.67
CA ALA A 239 20.12 5.44 -25.87
C ALA A 239 19.22 6.65 -26.21
N PRO A 240 19.39 7.32 -27.37
CA PRO A 240 18.57 8.48 -27.73
C PRO A 240 17.09 8.10 -27.89
N THR A 241 16.14 9.03 -27.73
CA THR A 241 14.72 8.72 -27.92
C THR A 241 14.36 8.73 -29.42
N LEU A 242 13.66 7.72 -29.94
CA LEU A 242 13.09 7.79 -31.30
C LEU A 242 11.86 8.71 -31.29
N ALA A 243 11.85 9.74 -32.14
CA ALA A 243 10.61 10.44 -32.47
C ALA A 243 9.67 9.44 -33.15
N ALA A 244 8.39 9.43 -32.80
CA ALA A 244 7.38 8.65 -33.51
C ALA A 244 6.76 9.55 -34.59
N PRO A 245 7.08 9.38 -35.88
CA PRO A 245 6.39 10.15 -36.91
C PRO A 245 4.97 9.58 -37.08
N ASN A 246 4.00 10.50 -37.09
CA ASN A 246 2.58 10.31 -37.45
C ASN A 246 1.72 9.49 -36.48
N ALA A 247 1.27 10.19 -35.43
CA ALA A 247 0.27 9.74 -34.46
C ALA A 247 -1.19 9.81 -34.95
N ASP A 248 -1.47 10.14 -36.22
CA ASP A 248 -2.86 10.31 -36.71
C ASP A 248 -3.71 9.02 -36.65
N ALA A 249 -3.09 7.85 -36.47
CA ALA A 249 -3.78 6.56 -36.35
C ALA A 249 -4.10 6.13 -34.90
N VAL A 250 -3.60 6.85 -33.90
CA VAL A 250 -3.83 6.59 -32.47
C VAL A 250 -4.54 7.82 -31.90
N ARG A 251 -5.65 7.65 -31.18
CA ARG A 251 -6.38 8.79 -30.56
C ARG A 251 -5.61 9.46 -29.40
N LEU A 252 -4.33 9.15 -29.25
CA LEU A 252 -3.43 9.87 -28.37
C LEU A 252 -2.98 11.14 -29.10
N GLN A 253 -2.98 12.26 -28.38
CA GLN A 253 -2.54 13.57 -28.86
C GLN A 253 -1.21 13.47 -29.64
N SER A 254 -1.04 14.29 -30.67
CA SER A 254 0.26 14.48 -31.32
C SER A 254 1.34 14.67 -30.25
N GLY A 255 2.42 13.88 -30.34
CA GLY A 255 3.52 13.94 -29.37
C GLY A 255 3.56 12.80 -28.35
N LEU A 256 3.76 11.57 -28.82
CA LEU A 256 4.21 10.46 -27.98
C LEU A 256 5.58 9.98 -28.40
N ARG A 257 6.36 9.52 -27.44
CA ARG A 257 7.70 8.96 -27.64
C ARG A 257 7.75 7.55 -27.07
N LEU A 258 8.33 6.63 -27.83
CA LEU A 258 8.56 5.25 -27.43
C LEU A 258 10.05 5.12 -27.05
N PRO A 259 10.40 4.70 -25.82
CA PRO A 259 11.79 4.49 -25.44
C PRO A 259 12.47 3.48 -26.36
N ARG A 260 13.72 3.75 -26.79
CA ARG A 260 14.43 2.89 -27.75
C ARG A 260 14.54 1.44 -27.30
N ILE A 261 14.77 1.22 -26.00
CA ILE A 261 14.81 -0.13 -25.45
C ILE A 261 13.48 -0.86 -25.69
N VAL A 262 12.33 -0.19 -25.52
CA VAL A 262 11.02 -0.79 -25.81
C VAL A 262 10.86 -1.02 -27.32
N ALA A 263 11.19 -0.03 -28.15
CA ALA A 263 11.08 -0.13 -29.60
C ALA A 263 11.92 -1.28 -30.19
N ARG A 264 13.18 -1.43 -29.76
CA ARG A 264 14.08 -2.53 -30.16
C ARG A 264 13.47 -3.88 -29.84
N HIS A 265 12.93 -4.06 -28.64
CA HIS A 265 12.40 -5.36 -28.23
C HIS A 265 11.04 -5.68 -28.89
N LEU A 266 10.25 -4.67 -29.24
CA LEU A 266 9.03 -4.88 -30.04
C LEU A 266 9.35 -5.25 -31.50
N ARG A 267 10.47 -4.77 -32.05
CA ARG A 267 10.91 -5.07 -33.43
C ARG A 267 11.62 -6.43 -33.51
N ASP A 268 12.63 -6.63 -32.67
CA ASP A 268 13.64 -7.68 -32.84
C ASP A 268 13.77 -8.62 -31.63
N GLY A 269 13.00 -8.36 -30.56
CA GLY A 269 13.18 -9.01 -29.27
C GLY A 269 11.99 -9.86 -28.83
N LEU A 270 11.97 -10.10 -27.52
CA LEU A 270 10.89 -10.74 -26.79
C LEU A 270 10.46 -9.79 -25.66
N PHE A 271 9.21 -9.35 -25.66
CA PHE A 271 8.66 -8.50 -24.61
C PHE A 271 7.69 -9.27 -23.69
N ILE A 272 8.02 -9.34 -22.40
CA ILE A 272 7.23 -10.05 -21.38
C ILE A 272 6.71 -9.04 -20.35
N SER A 273 5.39 -9.03 -20.14
CA SER A 273 4.73 -8.24 -19.10
C SER A 273 4.48 -9.09 -17.86
N VAL A 274 4.87 -8.61 -16.68
CA VAL A 274 4.78 -9.35 -15.41
C VAL A 274 4.02 -8.55 -14.34
N PRO A 275 2.70 -8.32 -14.52
CA PRO A 275 1.91 -7.47 -13.63
C PRO A 275 1.61 -8.16 -12.28
N ARG A 276 1.24 -7.36 -11.28
CA ARG A 276 0.70 -7.83 -9.99
C ARG A 276 -0.83 -7.84 -10.02
N LEU A 277 -1.45 -8.97 -9.64
CA LEU A 277 -2.89 -9.12 -9.41
C LEU A 277 -3.32 -8.39 -8.12
N LYS A 278 -3.86 -7.18 -8.28
CA LYS A 278 -4.41 -6.42 -7.16
C LYS A 278 -5.57 -5.52 -7.57
N MET A 279 -6.51 -5.26 -6.68
CA MET A 279 -7.50 -4.20 -6.86
C MET A 279 -6.82 -2.82 -6.89
N HIS A 280 -7.40 -1.87 -7.62
CA HIS A 280 -6.79 -0.56 -7.84
C HIS A 280 -7.83 0.52 -8.15
N ARG A 281 -7.96 1.52 -7.27
CA ARG A 281 -8.98 2.56 -7.39
C ARG A 281 -9.01 3.36 -8.70
N PHE A 282 -7.92 3.42 -9.48
CA PHE A 282 -7.89 4.13 -10.77
C PHE A 282 -8.21 3.25 -11.98
N ALA A 283 -8.44 1.96 -11.78
CA ALA A 283 -8.52 0.99 -12.87
C ALA A 283 -9.47 -0.18 -12.56
N VAL A 284 -10.12 -0.15 -11.39
CA VAL A 284 -10.71 -1.31 -10.67
C VAL A 284 -9.66 -2.35 -10.27
N MET A 285 -8.75 -2.72 -11.17
CA MET A 285 -7.68 -3.69 -10.94
C MET A 285 -6.37 -3.26 -11.62
N THR A 286 -5.23 -3.64 -11.03
CA THR A 286 -3.94 -3.63 -11.72
C THR A 286 -3.69 -5.02 -12.29
N LEU A 287 -3.45 -5.07 -13.60
CA LEU A 287 -3.29 -6.28 -14.39
C LEU A 287 -2.47 -5.96 -15.67
N ALA A 288 -2.52 -6.84 -16.67
CA ALA A 288 -1.75 -6.82 -17.90
C ALA A 288 -1.84 -5.51 -18.68
N ILE A 289 -3.06 -5.02 -18.92
CA ILE A 289 -3.33 -3.84 -19.73
C ILE A 289 -2.79 -2.61 -19.01
N LYS A 290 -3.13 -2.43 -17.73
CA LYS A 290 -2.60 -1.34 -16.89
C LYS A 290 -1.08 -1.35 -16.80
N ASN A 291 -0.45 -2.52 -16.85
CA ASN A 291 1.01 -2.63 -16.77
C ASN A 291 1.73 -2.09 -18.01
N ASN A 292 1.03 -1.77 -19.11
CA ASN A 292 1.62 -1.01 -20.21
C ASN A 292 1.82 0.48 -19.88
N MET A 293 1.25 0.95 -18.77
CA MET A 293 1.41 2.33 -18.35
C MET A 293 2.90 2.72 -18.22
N GLY A 294 3.26 3.79 -18.93
CA GLY A 294 4.60 4.37 -18.97
C GLY A 294 5.61 3.65 -19.87
N LEU A 295 5.17 2.72 -20.72
CA LEU A 295 5.95 2.26 -21.88
C LEU A 295 6.07 3.33 -22.98
N VAL A 296 5.22 4.35 -22.96
CA VAL A 296 5.31 5.53 -23.82
C VAL A 296 5.37 6.80 -22.96
N VAL A 297 5.98 7.85 -23.51
CA VAL A 297 6.18 9.15 -22.85
C VAL A 297 5.50 10.24 -23.67
N MET A 298 4.82 11.18 -23.00
CA MET A 298 4.26 12.35 -23.68
C MET A 298 5.36 13.31 -24.17
N GLU A 299 5.16 13.99 -25.28
CA GLU A 299 6.02 15.07 -25.79
C GLU A 299 5.96 16.29 -24.85
N GLY A 300 7.08 16.99 -24.68
CA GLY A 300 7.21 18.08 -23.69
C GLY A 300 7.36 17.62 -22.23
N ALA A 301 7.38 16.30 -21.98
CA ALA A 301 7.73 15.72 -20.70
C ALA A 301 9.22 15.94 -20.35
N GLU A 302 9.51 16.89 -19.47
CA GLU A 302 10.83 16.95 -18.82
C GLU A 302 10.92 15.87 -17.73
N ALA A 303 11.78 14.88 -17.96
CA ALA A 303 12.25 13.98 -16.91
C ALA A 303 13.10 14.75 -15.88
N PRO A 304 13.07 14.42 -14.57
CA PRO A 304 12.25 13.42 -13.90
C PRO A 304 11.13 14.03 -13.04
N ARG A 305 10.90 15.35 -13.08
CA ARG A 305 10.07 16.05 -12.08
C ARG A 305 8.67 16.49 -12.52
N SER A 306 8.32 16.38 -13.80
CA SER A 306 7.02 16.84 -14.30
C SER A 306 6.07 15.68 -14.63
N GLY A 307 4.75 15.92 -14.63
CA GLY A 307 3.66 14.94 -14.78
C GLY A 307 3.59 14.14 -16.10
N ALA A 308 4.71 14.06 -16.83
CA ALA A 308 4.99 13.26 -18.01
C ALA A 308 4.40 11.85 -18.00
N GLY A 309 4.51 11.15 -16.87
CA GLY A 309 4.06 9.76 -16.69
C GLY A 309 2.67 9.57 -16.07
N ARG A 310 1.98 10.65 -15.70
CA ARG A 310 0.62 10.53 -15.13
C ARG A 310 -0.35 10.30 -16.26
N MET A 311 -0.56 9.03 -16.60
CA MET A 311 -1.58 8.61 -17.56
C MET A 311 -2.98 8.52 -16.95
N HIS A 312 -3.18 8.96 -15.69
CA HIS A 312 -4.45 8.90 -14.93
C HIS A 312 -4.85 10.30 -14.39
N ARG A 313 -4.68 11.35 -15.21
CA ARG A 313 -4.80 12.76 -14.79
C ARG A 313 -6.22 13.15 -14.38
N GLU A 314 -7.21 12.45 -14.93
CA GLU A 314 -8.64 12.77 -14.88
C GLU A 314 -9.20 12.63 -13.47
N LEU A 315 -8.70 11.65 -12.69
CA LEU A 315 -9.05 11.48 -11.29
C LEU A 315 -8.29 12.43 -10.35
N GLY A 316 -7.23 13.09 -10.83
CA GLY A 316 -6.31 13.86 -9.98
C GLY A 316 -6.97 15.11 -9.36
N THR A 317 -7.66 15.89 -10.19
CA THR A 317 -8.38 17.10 -9.74
C THR A 317 -9.51 16.74 -8.79
N TRP A 318 -10.21 15.63 -9.05
CA TRP A 318 -11.29 15.15 -8.19
C TRP A 318 -10.76 14.67 -6.83
N LEU A 319 -9.76 13.78 -6.81
CA LEU A 319 -9.16 13.27 -5.56
C LEU A 319 -8.56 14.36 -4.69
N HIS A 320 -8.04 15.42 -5.29
CA HIS A 320 -7.50 16.57 -4.57
C HIS A 320 -8.61 17.42 -3.92
N ARG A 321 -9.71 17.65 -4.65
CA ARG A 321 -10.82 18.52 -4.23
C ARG A 321 -11.79 17.85 -3.26
N PHE A 322 -12.03 16.54 -3.42
CA PHE A 322 -13.11 15.82 -2.74
C PHE A 322 -12.62 14.76 -1.73
N ARG A 323 -11.31 14.74 -1.40
CA ARG A 323 -10.68 13.76 -0.47
C ARG A 323 -11.41 13.58 0.87
N ASN A 324 -12.17 14.59 1.28
CA ASN A 324 -12.84 14.68 2.58
C ASN A 324 -14.37 14.89 2.47
N GLN A 325 -14.95 14.80 1.27
CA GLN A 325 -16.39 15.00 1.04
C GLN A 325 -17.07 13.65 0.78
N HIS A 326 -18.28 13.47 1.29
CA HIS A 326 -19.10 12.26 1.11
C HIS A 326 -20.03 12.40 -0.12
N ASP A 327 -19.70 13.30 -1.04
CA ASP A 327 -20.51 13.57 -2.22
C ASP A 327 -20.39 12.39 -3.19
N ASP A 328 -21.54 11.79 -3.52
CA ASP A 328 -21.60 10.74 -4.52
C ASP A 328 -21.21 11.31 -5.90
N ASN A 329 -20.07 10.89 -6.42
CA ASN A 329 -19.56 11.34 -7.70
C ASN A 329 -19.11 10.16 -8.58
N ARG A 330 -19.89 9.06 -8.54
CA ARG A 330 -19.68 7.87 -9.38
C ARG A 330 -19.59 8.22 -10.87
N ALA A 331 -20.37 9.18 -11.35
CA ALA A 331 -20.33 9.60 -12.76
C ALA A 331 -18.95 10.14 -13.18
N ALA A 332 -18.36 11.08 -12.42
CA ALA A 332 -17.04 11.59 -12.75
C ALA A 332 -15.95 10.52 -12.59
N TYR A 333 -16.12 9.63 -11.62
CA TYR A 333 -15.24 8.49 -11.43
C TYR A 333 -15.27 7.52 -12.61
N THR A 334 -16.45 7.12 -13.07
CA THR A 334 -16.63 6.29 -14.27
C THR A 334 -16.02 6.96 -15.47
N ALA A 335 -16.33 8.24 -15.73
CA ALA A 335 -15.76 8.98 -16.86
C ALA A 335 -14.21 9.02 -16.82
N ALA A 336 -13.63 9.12 -15.62
CA ALA A 336 -12.19 9.08 -15.45
C ALA A 336 -11.60 7.68 -15.67
N LEU A 337 -12.32 6.61 -15.30
CA LEU A 337 -11.93 5.23 -15.61
C LEU A 337 -12.01 4.94 -17.12
N GLU A 338 -13.04 5.43 -17.81
CA GLU A 338 -13.21 5.29 -19.26
C GLU A 338 -12.09 6.03 -20.02
N ALA A 339 -11.84 7.30 -19.68
CA ALA A 339 -10.75 8.08 -20.28
C ALA A 339 -9.36 7.47 -19.97
N PHE A 340 -9.20 6.84 -18.80
CA PHE A 340 -7.99 6.07 -18.49
C PHE A 340 -7.90 4.81 -19.35
N ALA A 341 -9.00 4.09 -19.52
CA ALA A 341 -9.07 2.86 -20.30
C ALA A 341 -8.69 3.08 -21.76
N GLU A 342 -9.29 4.06 -22.43
CA GLU A 342 -8.98 4.40 -23.83
C GLU A 342 -7.48 4.64 -24.02
N ARG A 343 -6.90 5.46 -23.15
CA ARG A 343 -5.49 5.85 -23.25
C ARG A 343 -4.53 4.69 -23.07
N ILE A 344 -4.78 3.81 -22.09
CA ILE A 344 -3.90 2.68 -21.85
C ILE A 344 -4.08 1.60 -22.91
N VAL A 345 -5.30 1.44 -23.44
CA VAL A 345 -5.54 0.55 -24.58
C VAL A 345 -4.80 1.05 -25.82
N ASP A 346 -4.74 2.35 -26.07
CA ASP A 346 -3.90 2.90 -27.13
C ASP A 346 -2.41 2.54 -26.93
N VAL A 347 -1.90 2.56 -25.70
CA VAL A 347 -0.52 2.10 -25.41
C VAL A 347 -0.36 0.60 -25.64
N LEU A 348 -1.37 -0.22 -25.29
CA LEU A 348 -1.36 -1.65 -25.54
C LEU A 348 -1.31 -1.97 -27.06
N GLU A 349 -1.95 -1.15 -27.91
CA GLU A 349 -1.86 -1.31 -29.36
C GLU A 349 -0.45 -0.99 -29.89
N ILE A 350 0.27 -0.06 -29.24
CA ILE A 350 1.64 0.30 -29.59
C ILE A 350 2.65 -0.74 -29.09
N ALA A 351 2.51 -1.19 -27.84
CA ALA A 351 3.47 -2.02 -27.13
C ALA A 351 2.82 -3.31 -26.59
N LEU A 352 2.45 -4.20 -27.50
CA LEU A 352 1.76 -5.45 -27.16
C LEU A 352 2.76 -6.54 -26.71
N PRO A 353 2.77 -6.99 -25.44
CA PRO A 353 3.72 -8.00 -24.96
C PRO A 353 3.52 -9.35 -25.65
N ASP A 354 4.59 -10.07 -25.98
CA ASP A 354 4.55 -11.44 -26.50
C ASP A 354 3.99 -12.45 -25.49
N ALA A 355 4.17 -12.15 -24.19
CA ALA A 355 3.62 -12.95 -23.10
C ALA A 355 3.28 -12.08 -21.90
N THR A 356 2.19 -12.42 -21.21
CA THR A 356 1.79 -11.82 -19.94
C THR A 356 1.78 -12.89 -18.86
N LEU A 357 2.48 -12.63 -17.74
CA LEU A 357 2.59 -13.53 -16.59
C LEU A 357 2.15 -12.77 -15.33
N ILE A 358 0.89 -12.92 -14.95
CA ILE A 358 0.26 -12.21 -13.82
C ILE A 358 0.63 -12.91 -12.51
N ASP A 359 1.31 -12.18 -11.64
CA ASP A 359 1.63 -12.59 -10.28
C ASP A 359 0.45 -12.31 -9.35
N GLY A 360 -0.20 -13.36 -8.85
CA GLY A 360 -1.21 -13.31 -7.81
C GLY A 360 -0.83 -14.13 -6.60
N VAL A 361 0.44 -14.09 -6.18
CA VAL A 361 0.93 -14.82 -5.00
C VAL A 361 1.24 -13.82 -3.87
N PRO A 362 0.28 -13.53 -2.96
CA PRO A 362 -1.16 -13.74 -3.08
C PRO A 362 -1.88 -12.65 -3.92
N PRO A 363 -3.14 -12.87 -4.37
CA PRO A 363 -3.97 -11.82 -4.95
C PRO A 363 -4.31 -10.79 -3.87
N VAL A 364 -4.58 -9.55 -4.26
CA VAL A 364 -4.81 -8.47 -3.29
C VAL A 364 -6.12 -7.74 -3.55
N ALA A 365 -7.02 -7.79 -2.59
CA ALA A 365 -8.26 -7.03 -2.51
C ALA A 365 -8.02 -5.62 -1.92
N GLY A 366 -9.09 -4.83 -1.82
CA GLY A 366 -9.10 -3.46 -1.29
C GLY A 366 -9.08 -2.42 -2.40
N ASP A 367 -8.18 -1.45 -2.30
CA ASP A 367 -8.11 -0.32 -3.24
C ASP A 367 -6.73 -0.14 -3.89
N GLY A 368 -5.76 -0.97 -3.52
CA GLY A 368 -4.39 -0.94 -4.02
C GLY A 368 -3.51 0.17 -3.44
N PHE A 369 -4.04 0.96 -2.51
CA PHE A 369 -3.38 2.12 -1.87
C PHE A 369 -3.54 2.12 -0.34
N ALA A 370 -4.73 2.44 0.16
CA ALA A 370 -5.04 2.60 1.57
C ALA A 370 -5.61 1.32 2.21
N LEU A 371 -6.33 0.52 1.43
CA LEU A 371 -6.84 -0.78 1.85
C LEU A 371 -6.16 -1.86 1.01
N ILE A 372 -5.48 -2.78 1.70
CA ILE A 372 -4.70 -3.87 1.13
C ILE A 372 -5.09 -5.14 1.90
N GLU A 373 -5.76 -6.06 1.20
CA GLU A 373 -6.29 -7.28 1.80
C GLU A 373 -5.82 -8.48 0.97
N PRO A 374 -4.73 -9.18 1.35
CA PRO A 374 -4.31 -10.36 0.62
C PRO A 374 -5.38 -11.47 0.72
N LEU A 375 -5.60 -12.20 -0.37
CA LEU A 375 -6.48 -13.37 -0.38
C LEU A 375 -5.67 -14.64 -0.08
N ASP A 376 -6.26 -15.59 0.64
CA ASP A 376 -5.55 -16.76 1.18
C ASP A 376 -5.01 -17.73 0.12
N ASP A 377 -5.47 -17.66 -1.12
CA ASP A 377 -5.09 -18.56 -2.20
C ASP A 377 -4.28 -17.85 -3.29
N GLY A 378 -3.00 -18.21 -3.38
CA GLY A 378 -2.15 -17.74 -4.45
C GLY A 378 -2.50 -18.35 -5.81
N VAL A 379 -2.39 -17.54 -6.84
CA VAL A 379 -2.60 -17.92 -8.23
C VAL A 379 -1.57 -17.23 -9.12
N ALA A 380 -1.18 -17.88 -10.20
CA ALA A 380 -0.44 -17.29 -11.29
C ALA A 380 -1.22 -17.53 -12.58
N ILE A 381 -1.37 -16.48 -13.39
CA ILE A 381 -2.20 -16.52 -14.60
C ILE A 381 -1.36 -16.02 -15.77
N GLY A 382 -1.29 -16.76 -16.87
CA GLY A 382 -0.51 -16.32 -18.02
C GLY A 382 -1.10 -16.68 -19.37
N SER A 383 -0.83 -15.85 -20.37
CA SER A 383 -1.20 -16.08 -21.77
C SER A 383 -0.34 -15.23 -22.71
N THR A 384 -0.26 -15.60 -23.98
CA THR A 384 0.27 -14.73 -25.04
C THR A 384 -0.70 -13.58 -25.36
N ASN A 385 -1.97 -13.75 -25.00
CA ASN A 385 -3.01 -12.74 -25.17
C ASN A 385 -3.22 -11.98 -23.84
N PRO A 386 -2.74 -10.72 -23.72
CA PRO A 386 -2.83 -9.95 -22.48
C PRO A 386 -4.27 -9.66 -22.05
N VAL A 387 -5.20 -9.50 -23.01
CA VAL A 387 -6.62 -9.22 -22.71
C VAL A 387 -7.29 -10.45 -22.11
N PHE A 388 -6.95 -11.65 -22.58
CA PHE A 388 -7.50 -12.89 -22.04
C PHE A 388 -6.90 -13.26 -20.69
N ALA A 389 -5.59 -13.07 -20.50
CA ALA A 389 -4.96 -13.21 -19.19
C ALA A 389 -5.61 -12.26 -18.18
N GLU A 390 -5.86 -11.00 -18.56
CA GLU A 390 -6.56 -10.01 -17.74
C GLU A 390 -8.01 -10.44 -17.44
N ALA A 391 -8.77 -10.87 -18.44
CA ALA A 391 -10.16 -11.30 -18.26
C ALA A 391 -10.29 -12.49 -17.29
N VAL A 392 -9.41 -13.49 -17.40
CA VAL A 392 -9.40 -14.65 -16.48
C VAL A 392 -8.98 -14.25 -15.07
N ALA A 393 -8.04 -13.31 -14.93
CA ALA A 393 -7.67 -12.77 -13.62
C ALA A 393 -8.81 -11.96 -12.97
N ILE A 394 -9.55 -11.19 -13.77
CA ILE A 394 -10.75 -10.47 -13.35
C ILE A 394 -11.87 -11.45 -12.96
N GLU A 395 -12.05 -12.54 -13.73
CA GLU A 395 -12.98 -13.62 -13.43
C GLU A 395 -12.62 -14.32 -12.12
N TYR A 396 -11.33 -14.60 -11.91
CA TYR A 396 -10.80 -15.20 -10.69
C TYR A 396 -11.09 -14.35 -9.45
N MET A 397 -11.04 -13.01 -9.57
CA MET A 397 -11.36 -12.08 -8.50
C MET A 397 -12.87 -11.81 -8.34
N GLY A 398 -13.69 -12.34 -9.25
CA GLY A 398 -15.16 -12.22 -9.21
C GLY A 398 -15.71 -10.92 -9.81
N TYR A 399 -14.91 -10.21 -10.61
CA TYR A 399 -15.24 -8.90 -11.17
C TYR A 399 -15.53 -8.91 -12.67
N LEU A 400 -15.51 -10.08 -13.32
CA LEU A 400 -15.97 -10.22 -14.70
C LEU A 400 -17.50 -10.32 -14.66
N ASP A 401 -18.24 -9.69 -15.58
CA ASP A 401 -19.71 -9.67 -15.62
C ASP A 401 -20.38 -9.54 -14.22
N ASN A 402 -19.89 -8.63 -13.40
CA ASN A 402 -20.32 -8.39 -12.02
C ASN A 402 -21.46 -7.37 -11.97
N ALA A 403 -22.61 -7.76 -11.41
CA ALA A 403 -23.80 -6.93 -11.36
C ALA A 403 -23.67 -5.73 -10.41
N ASP A 404 -22.92 -5.86 -9.32
CA ASP A 404 -22.66 -4.75 -8.41
C ASP A 404 -21.75 -3.72 -9.10
N LEU A 405 -20.70 -4.16 -9.81
CA LEU A 405 -19.87 -3.26 -10.60
C LEU A 405 -20.69 -2.52 -11.65
N ALA A 406 -21.59 -3.23 -12.36
CA ALA A 406 -22.48 -2.62 -13.34
C ALA A 406 -23.39 -1.57 -12.72
N ARG A 407 -23.95 -1.85 -11.53
CA ARG A 407 -24.80 -0.91 -10.80
C ARG A 407 -24.03 0.33 -10.36
N GLU A 408 -22.81 0.16 -9.86
CA GLU A 408 -22.07 1.24 -9.21
C GLU A 408 -21.32 2.15 -10.20
N ILE A 409 -20.83 1.60 -11.32
CA ILE A 409 -20.00 2.37 -12.27
C ILE A 409 -20.45 2.24 -13.73
N GLY A 410 -21.54 1.53 -14.02
CA GLY A 410 -22.06 1.38 -15.39
C GLY A 410 -21.34 0.31 -16.24
N HIS A 411 -20.35 -0.38 -15.68
CA HIS A 411 -19.60 -1.44 -16.37
C HIS A 411 -19.68 -2.76 -15.63
N ALA A 412 -19.97 -3.85 -16.36
CA ALA A 412 -20.06 -5.17 -15.76
C ALA A 412 -18.67 -5.79 -15.53
N SER A 413 -17.63 -5.27 -16.17
CA SER A 413 -16.23 -5.63 -15.93
C SER A 413 -15.38 -4.35 -15.84
N PRO A 414 -14.13 -4.41 -15.33
CA PRO A 414 -13.22 -3.25 -15.35
C PRO A 414 -13.17 -2.56 -16.73
N PRO A 415 -13.34 -1.22 -16.81
CA PRO A 415 -13.41 -0.52 -18.10
C PRO A 415 -12.23 -0.78 -19.05
N LEU A 416 -11.01 -1.00 -18.51
CA LEU A 416 -9.82 -1.36 -19.28
C LEU A 416 -10.00 -2.62 -20.14
N VAL A 417 -10.52 -3.71 -19.56
CA VAL A 417 -10.68 -4.98 -20.30
C VAL A 417 -11.84 -4.89 -21.28
N GLU A 418 -12.91 -4.15 -20.94
CA GLU A 418 -14.03 -3.93 -21.85
C GLU A 418 -13.62 -3.08 -23.06
N GLU A 419 -12.85 -2.00 -22.86
CA GLU A 419 -12.35 -1.16 -23.94
C GLU A 419 -11.40 -1.94 -24.85
N ALA A 420 -10.47 -2.72 -24.28
CA ALA A 420 -9.60 -3.57 -25.08
C ALA A 420 -10.39 -4.60 -25.92
N ALA A 421 -11.43 -5.21 -25.34
CA ALA A 421 -12.29 -6.15 -26.05
C ALA A 421 -13.02 -5.48 -27.24
N ARG A 422 -13.61 -4.30 -27.01
CA ARG A 422 -14.26 -3.50 -28.05
C ARG A 422 -13.27 -3.06 -29.12
N ARG A 423 -12.05 -2.67 -28.74
CA ARG A 423 -11.01 -2.21 -29.67
C ARG A 423 -10.56 -3.31 -30.63
N PHE A 424 -10.25 -4.50 -30.11
CA PHE A 424 -9.70 -5.58 -30.93
C PHE A 424 -10.77 -6.44 -31.62
N TRP A 425 -11.98 -6.55 -31.05
CA TRP A 425 -13.02 -7.47 -31.54
C TRP A 425 -14.44 -6.88 -31.63
N GLN A 426 -14.64 -5.59 -31.33
CA GLN A 426 -15.95 -4.89 -31.42
C GLN A 426 -17.06 -5.47 -30.53
N THR A 427 -16.71 -6.33 -29.56
CA THR A 427 -17.64 -6.91 -28.58
C THR A 427 -16.89 -7.25 -27.30
N THR A 428 -17.60 -7.28 -26.17
CA THR A 428 -17.09 -7.81 -24.90
C THR A 428 -17.35 -9.31 -24.74
N ASP A 429 -18.11 -9.95 -25.65
CA ASP A 429 -18.46 -11.37 -25.55
C ASP A 429 -17.23 -12.29 -25.61
N VAL A 430 -16.14 -11.82 -26.25
CA VAL A 430 -14.85 -12.52 -26.31
C VAL A 430 -14.19 -12.71 -24.95
N LEU A 431 -14.60 -11.96 -23.93
CA LEU A 431 -14.09 -12.10 -22.57
C LEU A 431 -14.68 -13.34 -21.85
N ARG A 432 -15.71 -13.98 -22.44
CA ARG A 432 -16.39 -15.14 -21.86
C ARG A 432 -15.93 -16.43 -22.50
N GLY A 433 -15.97 -17.51 -21.72
CA GLY A 433 -15.68 -18.85 -22.23
C GLY A 433 -14.22 -19.05 -22.65
N ILE A 434 -13.30 -18.20 -22.18
CA ILE A 434 -11.86 -18.33 -22.45
C ILE A 434 -11.37 -19.69 -21.94
N THR A 435 -10.69 -20.44 -22.81
CA THR A 435 -10.11 -21.75 -22.49
C THR A 435 -9.04 -21.62 -21.42
N ILE A 436 -9.17 -22.37 -20.33
CA ILE A 436 -8.18 -22.45 -19.26
C ILE A 436 -7.41 -23.76 -19.34
N VAL A 437 -6.09 -23.67 -19.29
CA VAL A 437 -5.17 -24.79 -19.11
C VAL A 437 -4.68 -24.76 -17.65
N GLY A 438 -4.70 -25.90 -16.97
CA GLY A 438 -4.38 -25.99 -15.53
C GLY A 438 -5.62 -25.91 -14.64
N ASP A 439 -5.59 -25.07 -13.61
CA ASP A 439 -6.64 -25.03 -12.59
C ASP A 439 -7.81 -24.10 -12.99
N ALA A 440 -8.89 -24.69 -13.49
CA ALA A 440 -10.16 -24.01 -13.75
C ALA A 440 -11.18 -24.16 -12.60
N SER A 441 -10.80 -24.74 -11.45
CA SER A 441 -11.72 -25.12 -10.37
C SER A 441 -12.49 -23.93 -9.80
N PHE A 442 -11.93 -22.72 -9.86
CA PHE A 442 -12.60 -21.49 -9.40
C PHE A 442 -13.91 -21.20 -10.15
N ARG A 443 -14.10 -21.73 -11.37
CA ARG A 443 -15.36 -21.64 -12.12
C ARG A 443 -16.45 -22.60 -11.64
N SER A 444 -16.07 -23.69 -10.98
CA SER A 444 -16.97 -24.81 -10.63
C SER A 444 -17.45 -24.82 -9.17
N ARG A 445 -16.95 -23.92 -8.31
CA ARG A 445 -17.30 -23.91 -6.88
C ARG A 445 -18.79 -23.60 -6.68
N ALA A 446 -19.52 -24.55 -6.10
CA ALA A 446 -20.94 -24.42 -5.74
C ALA A 446 -21.10 -23.28 -4.73
N GLY A 447 -21.60 -22.13 -5.16
CA GLY A 447 -21.74 -20.92 -4.33
C GLY A 447 -21.24 -19.61 -4.95
N GLY A 448 -20.71 -19.62 -6.17
CA GLY A 448 -20.44 -18.40 -6.92
C GLY A 448 -19.00 -17.91 -6.79
N ARG A 449 -18.64 -17.08 -7.77
CA ARG A 449 -17.36 -16.38 -7.95
C ARG A 449 -16.61 -16.13 -6.65
N ARG A 450 -15.29 -16.34 -6.65
CA ARG A 450 -14.42 -15.81 -5.57
C ARG A 450 -14.62 -14.30 -5.56
N VAL A 451 -15.30 -13.78 -4.54
CA VAL A 451 -15.56 -12.35 -4.41
C VAL A 451 -14.39 -11.73 -3.64
N ALA A 452 -13.57 -10.94 -4.34
CA ALA A 452 -12.63 -10.04 -3.67
C ALA A 452 -13.37 -8.79 -3.18
N HIS A 453 -12.86 -8.13 -2.15
CA HIS A 453 -13.40 -6.84 -1.70
C HIS A 453 -12.78 -5.71 -2.53
N TYR A 454 -13.60 -4.78 -3.02
CA TYR A 454 -13.13 -3.58 -3.71
C TYR A 454 -13.60 -2.33 -3.01
N ARG A 455 -12.69 -1.36 -2.90
CA ARG A 455 -13.00 -0.02 -2.41
C ARG A 455 -12.53 1.02 -3.42
N GLY A 456 -13.47 1.64 -4.13
CA GLY A 456 -13.13 2.68 -5.11
C GLY A 456 -13.01 4.06 -4.47
N MET A 457 -14.12 4.54 -3.91
CA MET A 457 -14.33 5.89 -3.36
C MET A 457 -15.20 5.84 -2.09
N PRO A 458 -15.30 6.92 -1.29
CA PRO A 458 -16.26 6.97 -0.18
C PRO A 458 -17.67 6.59 -0.65
N GLY A 459 -18.30 5.62 0.02
CA GLY A 459 -19.64 5.14 -0.32
C GLY A 459 -19.72 4.14 -1.49
N PHE A 460 -18.59 3.78 -2.12
CA PHE A 460 -18.51 2.78 -3.20
C PHE A 460 -17.62 1.60 -2.81
N GLU A 461 -18.25 0.48 -2.45
CA GLU A 461 -17.61 -0.77 -2.06
C GLU A 461 -18.35 -1.96 -2.71
N ILE A 462 -17.62 -2.92 -3.26
CA ILE A 462 -18.19 -4.14 -3.88
C ILE A 462 -17.65 -5.36 -3.17
N GLY A 463 -18.50 -6.39 -3.07
CA GLY A 463 -18.02 -7.73 -2.77
C GLY A 463 -17.73 -7.95 -1.30
N ARG A 464 -18.49 -7.28 -0.42
CA ARG A 464 -18.50 -7.63 1.00
C ARG A 464 -19.11 -9.03 1.13
N SER A 465 -18.28 -10.06 1.00
CA SER A 465 -18.60 -11.35 1.57
C SER A 465 -18.94 -11.08 3.04
N PRO A 466 -20.03 -11.63 3.61
CA PRO A 466 -20.04 -11.80 5.04
C PRO A 466 -18.82 -12.67 5.30
N SER A 467 -17.71 -12.08 5.75
CA SER A 467 -16.81 -12.90 6.53
C SER A 467 -17.73 -13.53 7.57
N PRO A 468 -17.83 -14.87 7.66
CA PRO A 468 -17.91 -15.40 9.00
C PRO A 468 -16.79 -14.68 9.72
N MET A 469 -17.09 -14.05 10.83
CA MET A 469 -16.10 -13.37 11.66
C MET A 469 -15.12 -14.41 12.30
N GLY A 470 -14.78 -15.47 11.56
CA GLY A 470 -13.99 -16.64 11.86
C GLY A 470 -13.35 -17.15 10.55
N ALA A 471 -12.04 -17.36 10.60
CA ALA A 471 -11.17 -18.02 9.61
C ALA A 471 -10.85 -17.28 8.29
N LEU A 472 -9.89 -16.35 8.36
CA LEU A 472 -8.84 -16.18 7.33
C LEU A 472 -7.50 -16.56 8.00
N PRO A 473 -6.78 -17.60 7.55
CA PRO A 473 -5.47 -17.94 8.07
C PRO A 473 -4.40 -17.15 7.31
N TRP A 474 -4.10 -15.92 7.77
CA TRP A 474 -2.77 -15.31 7.94
C TRP A 474 -2.89 -13.96 8.69
N ILE A 475 -2.90 -13.98 10.02
CA ILE A 475 -2.20 -12.98 10.83
C ILE A 475 -1.57 -13.77 11.97
N GLU A 476 -0.32 -14.22 11.82
CA GLU A 476 0.46 -14.79 12.95
C GLU A 476 0.75 -13.72 14.05
N ASN A 477 0.40 -12.46 13.78
CA ASN A 477 0.52 -11.30 14.66
C ASN A 477 -0.84 -10.85 15.25
N ALA A 478 -1.70 -11.79 15.68
CA ALA A 478 -2.96 -11.46 16.34
C ALA A 478 -3.20 -12.35 17.55
N MET A 479 -3.64 -11.75 18.65
CA MET A 479 -4.12 -12.42 19.85
C MET A 479 -5.65 -12.46 19.83
N THR A 480 -6.26 -13.60 20.17
CA THR A 480 -7.72 -13.72 20.30
C THR A 480 -8.14 -13.62 21.76
N ALA A 481 -9.04 -12.69 22.06
CA ALA A 481 -9.75 -12.64 23.33
C ALA A 481 -11.18 -13.15 23.14
N ARG A 482 -11.50 -14.26 23.82
CA ARG A 482 -12.85 -14.80 23.84
C ARG A 482 -13.72 -14.06 24.84
N ARG A 483 -15.03 -13.99 24.56
CA ARG A 483 -15.98 -13.39 25.50
C ARG A 483 -16.13 -14.29 26.73
N ALA A 484 -15.79 -13.77 27.91
CA ALA A 484 -16.05 -14.44 29.17
C ALA A 484 -17.54 -14.34 29.53
N THR A 485 -18.10 -15.38 30.14
CA THR A 485 -19.51 -15.40 30.55
C THR A 485 -19.71 -14.70 31.88
N GLU A 486 -18.74 -14.86 32.77
CA GLU A 486 -18.59 -14.12 34.01
C GLU A 486 -17.25 -13.42 33.96
N ALA A 487 -17.15 -12.24 34.59
CA ALA A 487 -15.87 -11.55 34.70
C ALA A 487 -14.93 -12.38 35.59
N PRO A 488 -13.67 -12.62 35.19
CA PRO A 488 -12.70 -13.25 36.08
C PRO A 488 -12.49 -12.40 37.33
N THR A 489 -12.17 -13.05 38.44
CA THR A 489 -11.72 -12.36 39.64
C THR A 489 -10.31 -11.86 39.37
N ILE A 490 -9.95 -10.70 39.92
CA ILE A 490 -8.64 -10.11 39.68
C ILE A 490 -7.86 -10.20 40.99
N ASP A 491 -7.24 -11.36 41.22
CA ASP A 491 -6.51 -11.65 42.46
C ASP A 491 -5.07 -12.14 42.21
N GLY A 492 -4.70 -12.34 40.94
CA GLY A 492 -3.38 -12.79 40.52
C GLY A 492 -3.27 -14.31 40.45
N VAL A 493 -4.36 -15.07 40.61
CA VAL A 493 -4.40 -16.52 40.51
C VAL A 493 -5.19 -16.91 39.26
N LEU A 494 -4.51 -17.51 38.26
CA LEU A 494 -5.12 -17.85 36.97
C LEU A 494 -5.91 -19.17 37.05
N ASP A 495 -6.84 -19.30 38.00
CA ASP A 495 -7.58 -20.55 38.26
C ASP A 495 -9.02 -20.56 37.72
N GLU A 496 -9.54 -19.43 37.23
CA GLU A 496 -10.85 -19.40 36.61
C GLU A 496 -10.90 -20.21 35.30
N GLU A 497 -12.02 -20.90 35.12
CA GLU A 497 -12.30 -21.70 33.91
C GLU A 497 -12.10 -20.87 32.63
N ALA A 498 -12.46 -19.58 32.66
CA ALA A 498 -12.32 -18.69 31.52
C ALA A 498 -10.86 -18.57 31.03
N TRP A 499 -9.87 -18.57 31.94
CA TRP A 499 -8.46 -18.50 31.58
C TRP A 499 -7.94 -19.80 30.96
N SER A 500 -8.46 -20.94 31.39
CA SER A 500 -8.11 -22.25 30.82
C SER A 500 -8.51 -22.39 29.35
N HIS A 501 -9.51 -21.62 28.91
CA HIS A 501 -10.00 -21.60 27.53
C HIS A 501 -9.47 -20.40 26.71
N ALA A 502 -8.70 -19.51 27.32
CA ALA A 502 -8.09 -18.39 26.62
C ALA A 502 -6.92 -18.86 25.74
N GLU A 503 -6.71 -18.18 24.61
CA GLU A 503 -5.52 -18.39 23.79
C GLU A 503 -4.26 -18.02 24.60
N VAL A 504 -3.26 -18.89 24.60
CA VAL A 504 -1.96 -18.64 25.22
C VAL A 504 -1.02 -18.05 24.18
N MET A 505 -0.51 -16.85 24.46
CA MET A 505 0.32 -16.07 23.55
C MET A 505 1.72 -15.88 24.13
N PRO A 506 2.77 -16.50 23.57
CA PRO A 506 4.14 -16.35 24.09
C PRO A 506 4.75 -14.99 23.75
N ILE A 507 5.44 -14.37 24.71
CA ILE A 507 6.24 -13.15 24.56
C ILE A 507 7.72 -13.56 24.63
N ASP A 508 8.19 -14.18 23.55
CA ASP A 508 9.39 -15.04 23.53
C ASP A 508 10.55 -14.50 22.68
N THR A 509 10.37 -13.34 22.03
CA THR A 509 11.43 -12.68 21.25
C THR A 509 11.83 -11.34 21.87
N ASP A 510 13.03 -10.86 21.59
CA ASP A 510 13.44 -9.50 21.90
C ASP A 510 12.82 -8.46 20.94
N TRP A 511 13.07 -7.18 21.20
CA TRP A 511 12.58 -6.09 20.34
C TRP A 511 13.08 -6.16 18.87
N ARG A 512 14.08 -7.00 18.55
CA ARG A 512 14.59 -7.26 17.19
C ARG A 512 14.05 -8.56 16.58
N GLY A 513 13.20 -9.30 17.29
CA GLY A 513 12.61 -10.55 16.83
C GLY A 513 13.51 -11.77 16.98
N ARG A 514 14.49 -11.72 17.90
CA ARG A 514 15.36 -12.86 18.22
C ARG A 514 14.87 -13.52 19.50
N ASP A 515 14.82 -14.85 19.56
CA ASP A 515 14.42 -15.58 20.76
C ASP A 515 15.23 -15.11 21.99
N ALA A 516 14.55 -14.79 23.09
CA ALA A 516 15.19 -14.18 24.25
C ALA A 516 14.42 -14.36 25.56
N GLY A 517 15.16 -14.19 26.67
CA GLY A 517 14.64 -13.97 28.01
C GLY A 517 13.92 -15.14 28.67
N PRO A 518 13.42 -14.95 29.89
CA PRO A 518 12.65 -15.96 30.59
C PRO A 518 11.24 -16.09 29.98
N GLU A 519 10.70 -17.31 30.02
CA GLU A 519 9.37 -17.63 29.49
C GLU A 519 8.31 -16.66 30.02
N THR A 520 7.52 -16.08 29.11
CA THR A 520 6.43 -15.16 29.43
C THR A 520 5.23 -15.52 28.56
N LEU A 521 4.09 -15.79 29.19
CA LEU A 521 2.85 -16.22 28.53
C LEU A 521 1.73 -15.23 28.83
N GLY A 522 1.13 -14.65 27.79
CA GLY A 522 -0.02 -13.77 27.88
C GLY A 522 -1.33 -14.48 27.51
N ARG A 523 -2.43 -14.09 28.16
CA ARG A 523 -3.81 -14.50 27.84
C ARG A 523 -4.71 -13.26 27.84
N ALA A 524 -5.80 -13.31 27.09
CA ALA A 524 -6.76 -12.22 27.02
C ALA A 524 -8.20 -12.71 26.94
N LEU A 525 -9.09 -11.99 27.60
CA LEU A 525 -10.53 -12.21 27.61
C LEU A 525 -11.25 -10.86 27.52
N TRP A 526 -12.56 -10.88 27.27
CA TRP A 526 -13.36 -9.65 27.33
C TRP A 526 -14.79 -9.91 27.81
N THR A 527 -15.38 -8.89 28.43
CA THR A 527 -16.83 -8.75 28.62
C THR A 527 -17.27 -7.41 28.02
N PRO A 528 -18.57 -7.13 27.82
CA PRO A 528 -19.00 -5.83 27.32
C PRO A 528 -18.50 -4.63 28.15
N GLU A 529 -18.09 -4.85 29.40
CA GLU A 529 -17.66 -3.82 30.33
C GLU A 529 -16.13 -3.64 30.39
N ALA A 530 -15.33 -4.64 30.02
CA ALA A 530 -13.87 -4.58 30.18
C ALA A 530 -13.09 -5.59 29.33
N LEU A 531 -11.82 -5.26 29.05
CA LEU A 531 -10.80 -6.21 28.63
C LEU A 531 -10.10 -6.77 29.86
N TYR A 532 -9.70 -8.04 29.76
CA TYR A 532 -8.94 -8.71 30.79
C TYR A 532 -7.68 -9.29 30.18
N PHE A 533 -6.55 -9.12 30.85
CA PHE A 533 -5.29 -9.77 30.49
C PHE A 533 -4.77 -10.56 31.68
N ALA A 534 -4.16 -11.70 31.39
CA ALA A 534 -3.41 -12.46 32.38
C ALA A 534 -2.02 -12.80 31.86
N PHE A 535 -1.01 -12.71 32.71
CA PHE A 535 0.38 -13.00 32.38
C PHE A 535 0.95 -13.98 33.38
N ASP A 536 1.66 -14.98 32.87
CA ASP A 536 2.44 -15.95 33.66
C ASP A 536 3.89 -15.86 33.21
N CYS A 537 4.76 -15.43 34.11
CA CYS A 537 6.09 -14.96 33.79
C CYS A 537 7.13 -15.65 34.67
N ALA A 538 8.02 -16.42 34.05
CA ALA A 538 9.24 -16.88 34.69
C ALA A 538 10.20 -15.71 34.92
N TYR A 539 11.05 -15.85 35.94
CA TYR A 539 12.14 -14.91 36.17
C TYR A 539 13.39 -15.59 36.71
N GLU A 540 14.54 -15.01 36.39
CA GLU A 540 15.78 -15.35 37.08
C GLU A 540 15.89 -14.53 38.36
N SER A 541 15.92 -13.21 38.26
CA SER A 541 15.91 -12.32 39.42
C SER A 541 14.88 -11.22 39.23
N LEU A 542 14.09 -10.95 40.27
CA LEU A 542 13.15 -9.83 40.26
C LEU A 542 13.87 -8.52 40.58
N ASN A 543 13.79 -7.56 39.65
CA ASN A 543 14.15 -6.17 39.90
C ASN A 543 12.86 -5.38 40.17
N VAL A 544 12.56 -5.10 41.43
CA VAL A 544 11.31 -4.45 41.86
C VAL A 544 11.59 -3.27 42.79
N ASP A 545 10.72 -2.26 42.79
CA ASP A 545 10.77 -1.18 43.77
C ASP A 545 9.98 -1.57 45.03
N ALA A 546 10.65 -2.27 45.95
CA ALA A 546 9.98 -2.83 47.13
C ALA A 546 9.48 -1.77 48.14
N GLU A 547 9.96 -0.53 48.04
CA GLU A 547 9.63 0.55 48.97
C GLU A 547 8.49 1.44 48.44
N ALA A 548 8.22 1.40 47.13
CA ALA A 548 7.16 2.19 46.52
C ALA A 548 5.76 1.65 46.88
N PRO A 549 4.79 2.54 47.18
CA PRO A 549 3.41 2.15 47.43
C PRO A 549 2.77 1.52 46.19
N ILE A 550 1.80 0.64 46.39
CA ILE A 550 1.12 -0.10 45.32
C ILE A 550 -0.30 0.42 45.06
N GLU A 551 -0.78 1.34 45.91
CA GLU A 551 -2.11 1.96 45.81
C GLU A 551 -2.13 3.16 44.85
N THR A 552 -0.96 3.59 44.38
CA THR A 552 -0.78 4.74 43.48
C THR A 552 0.10 4.36 42.30
N GLU A 553 -0.06 5.06 41.18
CA GLU A 553 0.78 4.86 40.00
C GLU A 553 2.27 5.07 40.31
N HIS A 554 3.08 4.17 39.77
CA HIS A 554 4.53 4.16 39.95
C HIS A 554 5.21 4.82 38.74
N PRO A 555 5.70 6.07 38.85
CA PRO A 555 6.35 6.73 37.73
C PRO A 555 7.64 6.00 37.32
N ASN A 556 7.85 5.87 36.02
CA ASN A 556 9.00 5.17 35.43
C ASN A 556 9.08 3.68 35.80
N LEU A 557 7.94 2.99 35.89
CA LEU A 557 7.89 1.57 36.20
C LEU A 557 8.69 0.72 35.18
N TYR A 558 8.85 1.16 33.93
CA TYR A 558 9.77 0.60 32.92
C TYR A 558 11.23 0.38 33.38
N ARG A 559 11.67 1.00 34.50
CA ARG A 559 13.01 0.78 35.10
C ARG A 559 13.11 -0.52 35.91
N PHE A 560 11.97 -1.13 36.23
CA PHE A 560 11.80 -2.35 37.00
C PHE A 560 11.19 -3.43 36.15
N ASP A 561 11.19 -4.67 36.63
CA ASP A 561 10.48 -5.77 35.99
C ASP A 561 9.03 -5.37 35.77
N ALA A 562 8.60 -5.37 34.51
CA ALA A 562 7.29 -4.87 34.11
C ALA A 562 6.77 -5.66 32.92
N VAL A 563 5.47 -5.96 32.91
CA VAL A 563 4.74 -6.37 31.71
C VAL A 563 3.96 -5.16 31.21
N GLU A 564 3.94 -4.95 29.90
CA GLU A 564 3.33 -3.77 29.32
C GLU A 564 2.32 -4.15 28.23
N VAL A 565 1.15 -3.50 28.27
CA VAL A 565 0.09 -3.60 27.26
C VAL A 565 -0.06 -2.25 26.58
N PHE A 566 -0.08 -2.26 25.25
CA PHE A 566 -0.29 -1.07 24.44
C PHE A 566 -1.56 -1.27 23.61
N LEU A 567 -2.54 -0.38 23.77
CA LEU A 567 -3.84 -0.46 23.09
C LEU A 567 -4.13 0.81 22.30
N ASP A 568 -4.39 0.66 21.00
CA ASP A 568 -4.92 1.76 20.20
C ASP A 568 -6.40 1.97 20.52
N HIS A 569 -6.71 3.10 21.16
CA HIS A 569 -8.07 3.51 21.51
C HIS A 569 -8.75 4.36 20.42
N SER A 570 -8.05 4.71 19.32
CA SER A 570 -8.57 5.52 18.21
C SER A 570 -7.85 5.21 16.88
N PRO A 571 -8.35 4.25 16.07
CA PRO A 571 -7.72 3.88 14.80
C PRO A 571 -7.72 5.00 13.74
N ARG A 572 -8.38 6.13 14.02
CA ARG A 572 -8.41 7.34 13.17
C ARG A 572 -7.21 8.25 13.40
N SER A 573 -6.56 8.16 14.55
CA SER A 573 -5.45 9.04 14.95
C SER A 573 -4.13 8.27 14.91
N ARG A 574 -3.30 8.57 13.90
CA ARG A 574 -2.01 7.89 13.74
C ARG A 574 -1.07 8.24 14.90
N GLY A 575 -0.73 7.24 15.71
CA GLY A 575 0.26 7.37 16.77
C GLY A 575 -0.31 7.82 18.12
N THR A 576 -1.62 7.70 18.33
CA THR A 576 -2.26 7.77 19.65
C THR A 576 -2.58 6.36 20.17
N TYR A 577 -2.30 6.08 21.42
CA TYR A 577 -2.58 4.79 22.06
C TYR A 577 -2.44 4.94 23.57
N ARG A 578 -2.96 3.96 24.32
CA ARG A 578 -2.79 3.89 25.77
C ARG A 578 -1.78 2.81 26.12
N GLU A 579 -0.97 3.11 27.10
CA GLU A 579 0.05 2.24 27.66
C GLU A 579 -0.36 1.89 29.09
N TYR A 580 -0.16 0.62 29.44
CA TYR A 580 -0.46 0.07 30.75
C TYR A 580 0.73 -0.78 31.18
N GLU A 581 1.41 -0.40 32.25
CA GLU A 581 2.57 -1.11 32.79
C GLU A 581 2.19 -1.78 34.11
N PHE A 582 2.65 -3.02 34.32
CA PHE A 582 2.33 -3.83 35.50
C PHE A 582 3.58 -4.48 36.10
N GLY A 583 3.83 -4.25 37.38
CA GLY A 583 4.93 -4.82 38.14
C GLY A 583 4.55 -6.12 38.86
N PRO A 584 5.51 -7.04 39.12
CA PRO A 584 5.27 -8.31 39.82
C PRO A 584 4.66 -8.22 41.22
N ARG A 585 4.75 -7.05 41.87
CA ARG A 585 4.29 -6.81 43.25
C ARG A 585 3.09 -5.87 43.35
N GLY A 586 2.37 -5.65 42.24
CA GLY A 586 1.16 -4.82 42.23
C GLY A 586 1.39 -3.35 41.88
N HIS A 587 2.62 -2.93 41.59
CA HIS A 587 2.89 -1.60 41.01
C HIS A 587 2.27 -1.50 39.61
N PHE A 588 1.81 -0.30 39.26
CA PHE A 588 1.20 -0.07 37.96
C PHE A 588 1.46 1.36 37.46
N MET A 589 1.30 1.56 36.15
CA MET A 589 1.28 2.88 35.52
C MET A 589 0.32 2.81 34.32
N ASP A 590 -0.42 3.88 34.05
CA ASP A 590 -1.13 4.05 32.80
C ASP A 590 -0.82 5.42 32.17
N ILE A 591 -0.83 5.47 30.83
CA ILE A 591 -0.41 6.67 30.10
C ILE A 591 -1.24 6.80 28.83
N ASP A 592 -1.85 7.97 28.60
CA ASP A 592 -2.47 8.31 27.31
C ASP A 592 -1.41 8.94 26.40
N ILE A 593 -0.97 8.19 25.38
CA ILE A 593 0.13 8.60 24.51
C ILE A 593 -0.41 9.26 23.25
N ASP A 594 0.06 10.47 22.94
CA ASP A 594 -0.03 11.12 21.64
C ASP A 594 1.37 11.49 21.14
N ARG A 595 1.87 10.71 20.17
CA ARG A 595 3.20 10.91 19.59
C ARG A 595 3.39 12.24 18.87
N SER A 596 2.29 12.93 18.52
CA SER A 596 2.33 14.23 17.85
C SER A 596 2.52 15.40 18.83
N ARG A 597 2.27 15.21 20.14
CA ARG A 597 2.33 16.27 21.15
C ARG A 597 3.67 16.34 21.90
N ARG A 598 3.79 17.38 22.72
CA ARG A 598 4.84 17.58 23.73
C ARG A 598 4.19 18.10 25.02
N PRO A 599 4.28 17.39 26.16
CA PRO A 599 4.80 16.03 26.31
C PRO A 599 4.03 15.02 25.45
N ARG A 600 4.67 13.87 25.14
CA ARG A 600 4.06 12.83 24.28
C ARG A 600 3.09 11.93 25.02
N GLY A 601 3.16 11.88 26.35
CA GLY A 601 2.26 11.10 27.20
C GLY A 601 1.61 12.00 28.24
N ASP A 602 0.33 11.79 28.46
CA ASP A 602 -0.41 12.30 29.60
C ASP A 602 -0.40 11.25 30.70
N VAL A 603 0.41 11.51 31.73
CA VAL A 603 0.59 10.64 32.91
C VAL A 603 -0.40 10.96 34.02
N GLU A 604 -1.26 11.96 33.84
CA GLU A 604 -2.35 12.27 34.78
C GLU A 604 -3.68 11.62 34.35
N TRP A 605 -3.72 11.07 33.13
CA TRP A 605 -4.84 10.28 32.66
C TRP A 605 -4.84 8.93 33.37
N SER A 606 -5.92 8.63 34.07
CA SER A 606 -6.10 7.33 34.73
C SER A 606 -7.15 6.48 34.01
N SER A 607 -6.84 5.20 33.85
CA SER A 607 -7.68 4.23 33.16
C SER A 607 -8.75 3.60 34.03
N GLY A 608 -8.61 3.71 35.37
CA GLY A 608 -9.44 2.97 36.32
C GLY A 608 -9.28 1.45 36.22
N MET A 609 -8.10 0.97 35.81
CA MET A 609 -7.80 -0.45 35.80
C MET A 609 -7.69 -1.02 37.21
N THR A 610 -7.88 -2.34 37.34
CA THR A 610 -7.62 -3.08 38.57
C THR A 610 -6.64 -4.20 38.29
N LEU A 611 -5.72 -4.43 39.23
CA LEU A 611 -4.58 -5.33 39.10
C LEU A 611 -4.53 -6.31 40.27
N GLY A 612 -4.32 -7.59 39.97
CA GLY A 612 -4.06 -8.66 40.93
C GLY A 612 -2.72 -9.31 40.57
N THR A 613 -1.86 -9.57 41.57
CA THR A 613 -0.53 -10.13 41.32
C THR A 613 -0.17 -11.16 42.38
N ARG A 614 0.56 -12.20 41.98
CA ARG A 614 1.11 -13.21 42.88
C ARG A 614 2.54 -13.53 42.48
N VAL A 615 3.43 -13.59 43.47
CA VAL A 615 4.81 -14.06 43.28
C VAL A 615 4.97 -15.43 43.93
N ASP A 616 5.44 -16.40 43.16
CA ASP A 616 5.89 -17.69 43.62
C ASP A 616 7.41 -17.72 43.59
N GLU A 617 8.03 -17.57 44.76
CA GLU A 617 9.49 -17.54 44.91
C GLU A 617 10.13 -18.91 44.70
N GLU A 618 9.42 -20.00 45.02
CA GLU A 618 9.91 -21.36 44.86
C GLU A 618 9.93 -21.76 43.38
N ALA A 619 8.84 -21.50 42.67
CA ALA A 619 8.74 -21.75 41.24
C ALA A 619 9.50 -20.72 40.38
N ARG A 620 9.94 -19.60 40.99
CA ARG A 620 10.50 -18.41 40.30
C ARG A 620 9.61 -17.92 39.17
N ARG A 621 8.32 -17.79 39.49
CA ARG A 621 7.30 -17.23 38.58
C ARG A 621 6.49 -16.16 39.29
N PHE A 622 5.97 -15.21 38.54
CA PHE A 622 4.90 -14.34 39.03
C PHE A 622 3.78 -14.30 38.01
N THR A 623 2.58 -14.09 38.51
CA THR A 623 1.37 -13.97 37.72
C THR A 623 0.76 -12.59 37.93
N ILE A 624 0.15 -12.10 36.85
CA ILE A 624 -0.56 -10.82 36.82
C ILE A 624 -1.91 -11.05 36.18
N GLU A 625 -2.96 -10.52 36.79
CA GLU A 625 -4.27 -10.37 36.19
C GLU A 625 -4.67 -8.90 36.18
N VAL A 626 -5.24 -8.45 35.07
CA VAL A 626 -5.64 -7.05 34.94
C VAL A 626 -7.01 -6.95 34.31
N ARG A 627 -7.79 -5.99 34.78
CA ARG A 627 -9.05 -5.55 34.17
C ARG A 627 -8.91 -4.11 33.71
N ILE A 628 -9.12 -3.88 32.41
CA ILE A 628 -9.12 -2.55 31.78
C ILE A 628 -10.55 -2.21 31.36
N PRO A 629 -11.20 -1.19 31.96
CA PRO A 629 -12.56 -0.79 31.61
C PRO A 629 -12.74 -0.46 30.12
N ALA A 630 -13.92 -0.70 29.55
CA ALA A 630 -14.22 -0.39 28.15
C ALA A 630 -13.88 1.08 27.78
N ALA A 631 -14.16 2.03 28.70
CA ALA A 631 -13.85 3.45 28.52
C ALA A 631 -12.34 3.72 28.39
N ALA A 632 -11.51 2.94 29.10
CA ALA A 632 -10.06 2.95 28.97
C ALA A 632 -9.58 2.35 27.64
N VAL A 633 -10.43 1.61 26.92
CA VAL A 633 -10.18 1.15 25.56
C VAL A 633 -10.75 2.12 24.50
N GLY A 634 -11.32 3.26 24.94
CA GLY A 634 -11.96 4.25 24.05
C GLY A 634 -13.35 3.83 23.56
N ARG A 635 -14.03 2.95 24.30
CA ARG A 635 -15.36 2.41 23.97
C ARG A 635 -16.32 2.59 25.14
N GLU A 636 -17.59 2.86 24.85
CA GLU A 636 -18.62 2.84 25.91
C GLU A 636 -18.91 1.40 26.36
N THR A 637 -18.98 0.49 25.39
CA THR A 637 -19.09 -0.96 25.62
C THR A 637 -18.25 -1.71 24.60
N LEU A 638 -17.66 -2.82 25.01
CA LEU A 638 -16.95 -3.72 24.13
C LEU A 638 -17.93 -4.65 23.42
N ASN A 639 -17.63 -4.91 22.17
CA ASN A 639 -18.33 -5.85 21.32
C ASN A 639 -17.30 -6.56 20.45
N PRO A 640 -17.68 -7.67 19.78
CA PRO A 640 -16.76 -8.36 18.91
C PRO A 640 -16.18 -7.42 17.85
N SER A 641 -14.86 -7.26 17.85
CA SER A 641 -14.16 -6.20 17.13
C SER A 641 -12.66 -6.50 17.07
N GLN A 642 -11.89 -5.62 16.42
CA GLN A 642 -10.44 -5.68 16.40
C GLN A 642 -9.83 -4.37 16.89
N LEU A 643 -8.78 -4.49 17.70
CA LEU A 643 -8.00 -3.38 18.24
C LEU A 643 -6.52 -3.62 17.91
N LYS A 644 -5.73 -2.56 17.78
CA LYS A 644 -4.26 -2.73 17.72
C LYS A 644 -3.73 -2.99 19.12
N LEU A 645 -2.82 -3.96 19.21
CA LEU A 645 -2.23 -4.42 20.47
C LEU A 645 -0.71 -4.53 20.35
N ALA A 646 0.00 -4.16 21.42
CA ALA A 646 1.34 -4.65 21.67
C ALA A 646 1.46 -5.21 23.09
N LEU A 647 2.31 -6.23 23.25
CA LEU A 647 2.63 -6.86 24.53
C LEU A 647 4.16 -6.90 24.65
N TYR A 648 4.66 -6.37 25.76
CA TYR A 648 6.09 -6.33 26.05
C TYR A 648 6.39 -6.78 27.47
N ARG A 649 7.63 -7.18 27.70
CA ARG A 649 8.15 -7.54 29.02
C ARG A 649 9.54 -6.98 29.18
N ILE A 650 9.78 -6.27 30.27
CA ILE A 650 11.13 -5.87 30.68
C ILE A 650 11.52 -6.76 31.87
N ALA A 651 12.67 -7.43 31.77
CA ALA A 651 13.13 -8.39 32.77
C ALA A 651 14.63 -8.24 33.06
N GLY A 652 15.04 -8.63 34.27
CA GLY A 652 16.45 -8.79 34.65
C GLY A 652 17.02 -7.62 35.47
N PRO A 653 18.27 -7.71 35.94
CA PRO A 653 18.85 -6.69 36.79
C PRO A 653 19.16 -5.38 36.04
N ARG A 654 19.28 -4.28 36.78
CA ARG A 654 19.66 -2.97 36.22
C ARG A 654 21.03 -3.07 35.53
N GLY A 655 21.09 -2.66 34.26
CA GLY A 655 22.32 -2.71 33.44
C GLY A 655 22.43 -3.92 32.52
N ASP A 656 21.63 -4.96 32.73
CA ASP A 656 21.55 -6.16 31.89
C ASP A 656 20.09 -6.58 31.70
N ARG A 657 19.32 -5.69 31.06
CA ARG A 657 17.87 -5.80 30.92
C ARG A 657 17.49 -6.44 29.61
N THR A 658 16.66 -7.47 29.68
CA THR A 658 16.02 -8.08 28.51
C THR A 658 14.70 -7.38 28.23
N HIS A 659 14.47 -7.03 26.96
CA HIS A 659 13.28 -6.33 26.49
C HIS A 659 12.56 -7.24 25.50
N LEU A 660 11.62 -8.03 26.01
CA LEU A 660 10.84 -8.98 25.24
C LEU A 660 9.64 -8.32 24.59
N ALA A 661 9.28 -8.84 23.42
CA ALA A 661 8.20 -8.35 22.59
C ALA A 661 7.47 -9.53 21.96
N ARG A 662 6.14 -9.53 22.07
CA ARG A 662 5.31 -10.37 21.20
C ARG A 662 5.29 -9.82 19.78
N PHE A 663 5.39 -8.50 19.65
CA PHE A 663 5.38 -7.79 18.39
C PHE A 663 6.68 -6.98 18.27
N PRO A 664 7.75 -7.56 17.71
CA PRO A 664 9.06 -6.91 17.65
C PRO A 664 9.01 -5.57 16.92
N THR A 665 9.69 -4.58 17.49
CA THR A 665 9.69 -3.22 16.95
C THR A 665 10.74 -3.02 15.85
N TYR A 666 11.76 -3.89 15.81
CA TYR A 666 12.91 -3.89 14.89
C TYR A 666 13.71 -2.59 14.92
N THR A 667 13.75 -1.92 16.08
CA THR A 667 14.53 -0.70 16.27
C THR A 667 15.99 -1.02 16.62
N GLU A 668 16.90 -0.09 16.28
CA GLU A 668 18.33 -0.22 16.57
C GLU A 668 18.59 -0.42 18.07
N ARG A 669 17.85 0.30 18.93
CA ARG A 669 17.89 0.20 20.40
C ARG A 669 16.51 -0.21 20.94
N PRO A 670 16.40 -0.77 22.15
CA PRO A 670 15.10 -1.08 22.75
C PRO A 670 14.18 0.15 22.71
N ASN A 671 13.04 0.00 22.05
CA ASN A 671 12.02 1.04 21.94
C ASN A 671 10.67 0.39 21.62
N PHE A 672 9.74 0.46 22.56
CA PHE A 672 8.41 -0.13 22.46
C PHE A 672 7.34 0.81 21.88
N HIS A 673 7.62 2.12 21.88
CA HIS A 673 6.71 3.15 21.37
C HIS A 673 6.76 3.23 19.84
N VAL A 674 6.42 2.13 19.15
CA VAL A 674 6.39 2.01 17.69
C VAL A 674 5.01 1.47 17.26
N PRO A 675 3.94 2.30 17.27
CA PRO A 675 2.56 1.86 16.98
C PRO A 675 2.38 1.17 15.62
N ALA A 676 3.30 1.48 14.70
CA ALA A 676 3.49 0.81 13.42
C ALA A 676 3.55 -0.72 13.51
N ARG A 677 4.14 -1.21 14.59
CA ARG A 677 4.48 -2.61 14.81
C ARG A 677 3.47 -3.32 15.68
N PHE A 678 2.45 -2.62 16.18
CA PHE A 678 1.39 -3.25 16.95
C PHE A 678 0.66 -4.28 16.08
N GLY A 679 0.50 -5.47 16.65
CA GLY A 679 -0.34 -6.52 16.10
C GLY A 679 -1.82 -6.24 16.35
N TRP A 680 -2.61 -7.29 16.45
CA TRP A 680 -4.05 -7.19 16.61
C TRP A 680 -4.54 -7.94 17.84
N LEU A 681 -5.52 -7.39 18.52
CA LEU A 681 -6.38 -8.08 19.48
C LEU A 681 -7.74 -8.30 18.83
N ARG A 682 -8.22 -9.54 18.79
CA ARG A 682 -9.50 -9.93 18.23
C ARG A 682 -10.47 -10.27 19.35
N LEU A 683 -11.51 -9.44 19.53
CA LEU A 683 -12.60 -9.75 20.45
C LEU A 683 -13.60 -10.63 19.72
N VAL A 684 -13.73 -11.88 20.13
CA VAL A 684 -14.63 -12.85 19.49
C VAL A 684 -15.74 -13.27 20.45
N ARG A 685 -16.87 -13.73 19.89
CA ARG A 685 -17.96 -14.32 20.68
C ARG A 685 -17.49 -15.64 21.29
N ARG A 686 -18.20 -16.09 22.33
CA ARG A 686 -18.13 -17.48 22.78
C ARG A 686 -18.69 -18.35 21.66
N GLU A 687 -17.95 -19.38 21.24
CA GLU A 687 -18.47 -20.44 20.38
C GLU A 687 -19.28 -21.44 21.20
#